data_AF-A0A4R0ESS9-F1
#
_entry.id   AF-A0A4R0ESS9-F1
#
_cell.length_a   1.000
_cell.length_b   1.000
_cell.length_c   1.000
_cell.angle_alpha   90.00
_cell.angle_beta   90.00
_cell.angle_gamma   90.00
#
_symmetry.space_group_name_H-M   'P 1'
#
loop_
_entity.id
_entity.type
_entity.pdbx_description
1 polymer ?
#
loop_
_entity_poly.entity_id
_entity_poly.type
_entity_poly.pdbx_seq_one_letter_code
_entity_poly.pdbx_strand_id
1 'polypeptide(L)'
;MAVSEQTPYIEYTANGIAKSFALEFDCENQDHLIVLVDEVEPVVGTWSLSGGAVVFNTEPTSGKKIIILRNTPFRRDGDFQSYDNSFRPGPVNKGLDKTWWKIQELGVADWLLGRKIQKFRDDVNLTALENTLEEAKQIRDNTADSVIEVQSNVAQSQSLLTNTTAQAEAAATSATNASTASTLAETAATDATTQVGTLKNYVDAAVGAISTDASKQYATLALAEADISNIALNKNVFISEAVNGGYWYKATADATTLTKSPFDAVEQAKNYTDFYATVKSKELANATDFNTINVEGSYIVPSNSAATTMLNKPSPYAGVLEVVAVNSNYLFQRYSPSATNEKSYFRILANGVWSNWDSYLSNSMIQSIKDPTPISDATDFNTVVAAGNYKVISNLSATTMLNSPSTRAGVLEVLPVNATLVIQRYTPYGIEKKSYIRAYNSSWNAWDELLFKSEALSLFATPAYVGSSVSSSLDAITQSDFYGKKYTESEQSGSSLYQNGVIVGLNSIHSKTIAFNSISARIFNPTNSAIEYRIWTGSKTASGANGYGVAGQATIGNPDFSGVVQSLPKSDTGAAQNIILDKNISIPANTPFVIAFKAVDNTKFGIAYATSQTGNLEARSFNLSQLAADWSSQTAIGNATFASGYVQAGFKLLVEIPQNSGGVQPDAYIPELVLPPKLYALSGIETHVYLEHLLFEDYKIYEHDITCLRGQQRNRGFVWTPTLSDNVGTYPISWAVFDKQKGNQLASTSSLIQLASISAKSGLTVKALVIGDSLVNAGFITQRLLDIAVNDVMKVSLIGTRGTGLNKHEGRGGWKIADYAGAGQSNYKFTVSGVTTSPAINSTTYTYSGRTFLMQEVSISGGSGYVVASLTSGSAATLGASGILTKANSGVGDATIAFSDIEALPTNPFWNTSTSQLDFANYLSYNSLATPDYVFIQLGVNDVFGLTSDKAVEDFTVTAFTQLDSIITAIKTAMPLAKIAVVAPPVGANQDAFGTSYGCGQTAWRYRRNLVTYNKQLYAHYASKEAQNIYVLGSGVGVDTENNFPTAVKTINSHNSKTEDAQSNGVHPDKPGYDQLSDGLFPFMKAT
;
A
#
# COMPACT_ATOMS: atom_id res chain seq x y z
N MET A 1 52.19 -59.06 24.54
CA MET A 1 51.64 -57.99 25.40
C MET A 1 51.51 -58.56 26.78
N ALA A 2 52.21 -57.99 27.76
CA ALA A 2 52.27 -58.49 29.13
C ALA A 2 51.44 -57.64 30.11
N VAL A 3 50.83 -56.56 29.62
CA VAL A 3 50.06 -55.63 30.44
C VAL A 3 48.65 -56.17 30.70
N SER A 4 48.26 -56.22 31.98
CA SER A 4 46.92 -56.60 32.40
C SER A 4 45.88 -55.51 32.09
N GLU A 5 44.60 -55.89 32.06
CA GLU A 5 43.51 -54.90 32.07
C GLU A 5 43.57 -54.08 33.36
N GLN A 6 43.62 -52.77 33.22
CA GLN A 6 43.72 -51.80 34.31
C GLN A 6 42.89 -50.58 33.96
N THR A 7 42.31 -49.94 34.98
CA THR A 7 41.65 -48.64 34.84
C THR A 7 42.65 -47.56 35.23
N PRO A 8 43.21 -46.77 34.29
CA PRO A 8 44.21 -45.73 34.57
C PRO A 8 43.63 -44.47 35.24
N TYR A 9 42.74 -44.68 36.22
CA TYR A 9 41.99 -43.66 36.93
C TYR A 9 41.69 -44.13 38.35
N ILE A 10 41.99 -43.31 39.34
CA ILE A 10 41.55 -43.55 40.72
C ILE A 10 41.24 -42.24 41.43
N GLU A 11 40.28 -42.29 42.33
CA GLU A 11 39.90 -41.18 43.19
C GLU A 11 40.08 -41.57 44.66
N TYR A 12 40.68 -40.66 45.43
CA TYR A 12 40.78 -40.77 46.88
C TYR A 12 40.14 -39.54 47.54
N THR A 13 39.67 -39.73 48.77
CA THR A 13 39.32 -38.62 49.66
C THR A 13 40.42 -38.48 50.70
N ALA A 14 41.09 -37.33 50.72
CA ALA A 14 42.13 -37.02 51.69
C ALA A 14 41.56 -37.01 53.11
N ASN A 15 42.26 -37.64 54.05
CA ASN A 15 41.88 -37.65 55.47
C ASN A 15 42.64 -36.61 56.31
N GLY A 16 43.46 -35.75 55.67
CA GLY A 16 44.27 -34.75 56.36
C GLY A 16 45.52 -35.30 57.05
N ILE A 17 45.88 -36.56 56.84
CA ILE A 17 47.03 -37.21 57.51
C ILE A 17 47.87 -38.04 56.53
N ALA A 18 47.23 -38.79 55.63
CA ALA A 18 47.91 -39.67 54.68
C ALA A 18 48.64 -38.86 53.59
N LYS A 19 49.91 -39.18 53.36
CA LYS A 19 50.73 -38.59 52.29
C LYS A 19 50.85 -39.48 51.05
N SER A 20 50.61 -40.77 51.20
CA SER A 20 50.83 -41.77 50.15
C SER A 20 49.51 -42.35 49.67
N PHE A 21 49.27 -42.28 48.37
CA PHE A 21 48.06 -42.76 47.70
C PHE A 21 48.45 -43.77 46.61
N ALA A 22 48.06 -45.03 46.81
CA ALA A 22 48.48 -46.12 45.94
C ALA A 22 47.89 -45.98 44.51
N LEU A 23 48.64 -46.42 43.51
CA LEU A 23 48.11 -46.62 42.17
C LEU A 23 47.52 -48.03 42.08
N GLU A 24 46.40 -48.17 41.37
CA GLU A 24 45.84 -49.47 40.98
C GLU A 24 46.21 -49.86 39.54
N PHE A 25 47.10 -49.08 38.92
CA PHE A 25 47.55 -49.25 37.55
C PHE A 25 49.05 -48.97 37.44
N ASP A 26 49.70 -49.62 36.47
CA ASP A 26 51.14 -49.47 36.26
C ASP A 26 51.48 -48.10 35.69
N CYS A 27 52.54 -47.49 36.18
CA CYS A 27 53.05 -46.22 35.65
C CYS A 27 54.58 -46.27 35.58
N GLU A 28 55.14 -46.04 34.39
CA GLU A 28 56.58 -46.12 34.14
C GLU A 28 57.34 -44.92 34.71
N ASN A 29 56.74 -43.73 34.68
CA ASN A 29 57.38 -42.49 35.08
C ASN A 29 56.37 -41.50 35.66
N GLN A 30 56.80 -40.71 36.65
CA GLN A 30 56.01 -39.63 37.23
C GLN A 30 55.40 -38.68 36.19
N ASP A 31 56.14 -38.36 35.12
CA ASP A 31 55.70 -37.47 34.04
C ASP A 31 54.53 -38.05 33.22
N HIS A 32 54.18 -39.31 33.44
CA HIS A 32 53.02 -39.98 32.83
C HIS A 32 51.82 -40.00 33.77
N LEU A 33 51.84 -39.27 34.88
CA LEU A 33 50.69 -39.09 35.76
C LEU A 33 50.17 -37.66 35.69
N ILE A 34 48.86 -37.52 35.75
CA ILE A 34 48.19 -36.27 36.08
C ILE A 34 47.58 -36.48 37.46
N VAL A 35 47.97 -35.62 38.40
CA VAL A 35 47.45 -35.63 39.78
C VAL A 35 46.68 -34.34 39.98
N LEU A 36 45.44 -34.42 40.43
CA LEU A 36 44.59 -33.27 40.71
C LEU A 36 44.11 -33.33 42.16
N VAL A 37 44.01 -32.18 42.81
CA VAL A 37 43.36 -31.99 44.11
C VAL A 37 42.18 -31.05 43.89
N ASP A 38 40.95 -31.53 44.10
CA ASP A 38 39.69 -30.86 43.72
C ASP A 38 39.70 -30.37 42.27
N GLU A 39 40.09 -31.25 41.34
CA GLU A 39 40.16 -30.97 39.89
C GLU A 39 41.22 -29.93 39.48
N VAL A 40 42.10 -29.50 40.39
CA VAL A 40 43.21 -28.58 40.11
C VAL A 40 44.56 -29.27 40.27
N GLU A 41 45.46 -29.07 39.32
CA GLU A 41 46.82 -29.63 39.40
C GLU A 41 47.61 -28.93 40.51
N PRO A 42 48.16 -29.67 41.48
CA PRO A 42 48.94 -29.10 42.57
C PRO A 42 50.26 -28.52 42.04
N VAL A 43 50.85 -27.60 42.78
CA VAL A 43 52.10 -26.92 42.37
C VAL A 43 53.19 -27.95 42.02
N VAL A 44 53.91 -27.72 40.92
CA VAL A 44 54.97 -28.62 40.43
C VAL A 44 55.97 -28.94 41.55
N GLY A 45 56.29 -30.23 41.72
CA GLY A 45 57.24 -30.72 42.73
C GLY A 45 56.66 -30.96 44.12
N THR A 46 55.35 -30.76 44.34
CA THR A 46 54.68 -31.02 45.63
C THR A 46 54.39 -32.50 45.92
N TRP A 47 54.57 -33.36 44.92
CA TRP A 47 54.40 -34.81 45.03
C TRP A 47 55.41 -35.55 44.16
N SER A 48 55.61 -36.84 44.45
CA SER A 48 56.48 -37.73 43.69
C SER A 48 55.85 -39.11 43.48
N LEU A 49 56.27 -39.83 42.44
CA LEU A 49 55.93 -41.25 42.26
C LEU A 49 56.97 -42.13 42.95
N SER A 50 56.57 -42.89 43.96
CA SER A 50 57.46 -43.81 44.69
C SER A 50 56.70 -45.07 45.09
N GLY A 51 57.31 -46.24 44.84
CA GLY A 51 56.74 -47.53 45.26
C GLY A 51 55.34 -47.85 44.71
N GLY A 52 54.98 -47.32 43.54
CA GLY A 52 53.64 -47.50 42.96
C GLY A 52 52.57 -46.63 43.63
N ALA A 53 52.96 -45.54 44.29
CA ALA A 53 52.04 -44.58 44.91
C ALA A 53 52.45 -43.13 44.59
N VAL A 54 51.46 -42.24 44.53
CA VAL A 54 51.68 -40.79 44.56
C VAL A 54 51.88 -40.36 46.01
N VAL A 55 53.05 -39.82 46.31
CA VAL A 55 53.47 -39.39 47.65
C VAL A 55 53.61 -37.87 47.68
N PHE A 56 52.75 -37.20 48.44
CA PHE A 56 52.81 -35.75 48.65
C PHE A 56 53.84 -35.37 49.71
N ASN A 57 54.52 -34.24 49.51
CA ASN A 57 55.47 -33.70 50.50
C ASN A 57 54.77 -33.27 51.80
N THR A 58 53.55 -32.74 51.66
CA THR A 58 52.67 -32.31 52.76
C THR A 58 51.33 -33.03 52.64
N GLU A 59 50.75 -33.46 53.77
CA GLU A 59 49.44 -34.13 53.77
C GLU A 59 48.35 -33.26 53.11
N PRO A 60 47.60 -33.79 52.12
CA PRO A 60 46.47 -33.07 51.54
C PRO A 60 45.35 -32.86 52.58
N THR A 61 44.77 -31.65 52.61
CA THR A 61 43.74 -31.27 53.59
C THR A 61 42.55 -32.23 53.60
N SER A 62 42.04 -32.56 54.79
CA SER A 62 40.90 -33.47 54.94
C SER A 62 39.69 -33.03 54.11
N GLY A 63 39.06 -33.99 53.43
CA GLY A 63 37.87 -33.79 52.59
C GLY A 63 38.17 -33.42 51.13
N LYS A 64 39.42 -33.13 50.78
CA LYS A 64 39.81 -32.86 49.39
C LYS A 64 39.81 -34.13 48.55
N LYS A 65 39.33 -34.02 47.30
CA LYS A 65 39.31 -35.12 46.34
C LYS A 65 40.63 -35.16 45.59
N ILE A 66 41.34 -36.28 45.68
CA ILE A 66 42.58 -36.51 44.95
C ILE A 66 42.24 -37.40 43.76
N ILE A 67 42.48 -36.91 42.55
CA ILE A 67 42.25 -37.64 41.31
C ILE A 67 43.62 -37.94 40.71
N ILE A 68 43.87 -39.21 40.37
CA ILE A 68 45.13 -39.63 39.75
C ILE A 68 44.80 -40.35 38.45
N LEU A 69 45.35 -39.85 37.34
CA LEU A 69 45.18 -40.37 35.99
C LEU A 69 46.53 -40.73 35.38
N ARG A 70 46.57 -41.78 34.54
CA ARG A 70 47.73 -42.01 33.66
C ARG A 70 47.57 -41.22 32.36
N ASN A 71 48.64 -40.61 31.90
CA ASN A 71 48.74 -39.93 30.61
C ASN A 71 50.08 -40.27 29.95
N THR A 72 50.16 -41.47 29.39
CA THR A 72 51.34 -41.95 28.67
C THR A 72 51.54 -41.10 27.39
N PRO A 73 52.74 -40.58 27.12
CA PRO A 73 52.99 -39.71 25.97
C PRO A 73 52.98 -40.49 24.64
N PHE A 74 52.48 -39.85 23.58
CA PHE A 74 52.50 -40.37 22.20
C PHE A 74 53.89 -40.28 21.58
N ARG A 75 54.83 -41.11 22.04
CA ARG A 75 56.20 -41.15 21.51
C ARG A 75 56.74 -42.57 21.40
N ARG A 76 57.67 -42.78 20.47
CA ARG A 76 58.39 -44.03 20.26
C ARG A 76 59.83 -43.84 20.72
N ASP A 77 60.17 -44.43 21.86
CA ASP A 77 61.48 -44.22 22.52
C ASP A 77 62.49 -45.36 22.23
N GLY A 78 62.12 -46.36 21.43
CA GLY A 78 62.94 -47.54 21.15
C GLY A 78 63.48 -47.54 19.72
N ASP A 79 64.80 -47.63 19.59
CA ASP A 79 65.46 -47.93 18.31
C ASP A 79 65.49 -49.46 18.10
N PHE A 80 64.92 -49.93 16.99
CA PHE A 80 65.06 -51.32 16.56
C PHE A 80 66.36 -51.39 15.76
N GLN A 81 67.48 -51.73 16.40
CA GLN A 81 68.85 -51.58 15.87
C GLN A 81 68.99 -51.70 14.34
N SER A 82 69.65 -50.70 13.75
CA SER A 82 69.79 -50.51 12.30
C SER A 82 70.94 -51.28 11.63
N TYR A 83 71.67 -52.16 12.34
CA TYR A 83 72.95 -52.71 11.82
C TYR A 83 73.10 -54.25 11.77
N ASP A 84 72.13 -55.05 12.23
CA ASP A 84 72.20 -56.52 12.03
C ASP A 84 70.86 -57.25 11.73
N ASN A 85 69.77 -56.52 11.47
CA ASN A 85 68.43 -57.08 11.21
C ASN A 85 67.88 -58.00 12.32
N SER A 86 68.36 -57.89 13.56
CA SER A 86 67.79 -58.65 14.69
C SER A 86 66.55 -57.96 15.30
N PHE A 87 65.40 -58.63 15.26
CA PHE A 87 64.15 -58.16 15.88
C PHE A 87 64.20 -58.45 17.39
N ARG A 88 64.71 -57.51 18.19
CA ARG A 88 64.82 -57.70 19.64
C ARG A 88 63.43 -57.64 20.28
N PRO A 89 62.98 -58.68 21.02
CA PRO A 89 61.64 -58.69 21.63
C PRO A 89 61.39 -57.55 22.64
N GLY A 90 62.44 -57.07 23.32
CA GLY A 90 62.33 -56.04 24.37
C GLY A 90 61.72 -54.71 23.89
N PRO A 91 62.33 -54.01 22.91
CA PRO A 91 61.78 -52.77 22.35
C PRO A 91 60.37 -52.92 21.75
N VAL A 92 60.08 -54.08 21.14
CA VAL A 92 58.77 -54.37 20.53
C VAL A 92 57.71 -54.51 21.60
N ASN A 93 57.96 -55.33 22.61
CA ASN A 93 57.03 -55.54 23.72
C ASN A 93 56.78 -54.23 24.46
N LYS A 94 57.82 -53.45 24.75
CA LYS A 94 57.69 -52.13 25.38
C LYS A 94 56.87 -51.15 24.54
N GLY A 95 57.00 -51.18 23.21
CA GLY A 95 56.18 -50.39 22.30
C GLY A 95 54.70 -50.78 22.34
N LEU A 96 54.41 -52.08 22.27
CA LEU A 96 53.04 -52.61 22.34
C LEU A 96 52.38 -52.34 23.70
N ASP A 97 53.13 -52.50 24.79
CA ASP A 97 52.65 -52.24 26.15
C ASP A 97 52.28 -50.76 26.35
N LYS A 98 53.10 -49.82 25.83
CA LYS A 98 52.77 -48.37 25.82
C LYS A 98 51.53 -48.06 24.97
N THR A 99 51.39 -48.70 23.81
CA THR A 99 50.19 -48.55 22.97
C THR A 99 48.95 -49.03 23.73
N TRP A 100 49.03 -50.17 24.41
CA TRP A 100 47.93 -50.70 25.21
C TRP A 100 47.57 -49.79 26.39
N TRP A 101 48.56 -49.28 27.13
CA TRP A 101 48.32 -48.28 28.18
C TRP A 101 47.60 -47.05 27.66
N LYS A 102 47.97 -46.56 26.47
CA LYS A 102 47.33 -45.39 25.87
C LYS A 102 45.88 -45.64 25.43
N ILE A 103 45.57 -46.85 24.95
CA ILE A 103 44.21 -47.25 24.61
C ILE A 103 43.33 -47.29 25.87
N GLN A 104 43.83 -47.83 26.98
CA GLN A 104 43.13 -47.82 28.27
C GLN A 104 42.82 -46.38 28.73
N GLU A 105 43.77 -45.45 28.56
CA GLU A 105 43.60 -44.03 28.90
C GLU A 105 42.54 -43.34 28.04
N LEU A 106 42.52 -43.60 26.73
CA LEU A 106 41.50 -43.05 25.82
C LEU A 106 40.10 -43.54 26.17
N GLY A 107 39.95 -44.82 26.56
CA GLY A 107 38.67 -45.36 27.01
C GLY A 107 38.15 -44.66 28.28
N VAL A 108 39.02 -44.36 29.24
CA VAL A 108 38.64 -43.59 30.44
C VAL A 108 38.28 -42.15 30.09
N ALA A 109 39.04 -41.50 29.20
CA ALA A 109 38.76 -40.13 28.78
C ALA A 109 37.37 -40.00 28.10
N ASP A 110 37.03 -40.96 27.23
CA ASP A 110 35.72 -41.03 26.57
C ASP A 110 34.59 -41.25 27.59
N TRP A 111 34.78 -42.17 28.54
CA TRP A 111 33.82 -42.41 29.62
C TRP A 111 33.57 -41.15 30.49
N LEU A 112 34.62 -40.44 30.88
CA LEU A 112 34.51 -39.20 31.67
C LEU A 112 33.83 -38.07 30.88
N LEU A 113 34.11 -37.97 29.58
CA LEU A 113 33.46 -37.01 28.69
C LEU A 113 31.95 -37.28 28.59
N GLY A 114 31.56 -38.54 28.37
CA GLY A 114 30.16 -38.95 28.34
C GLY A 114 29.42 -38.59 29.63
N ARG A 115 30.06 -38.79 30.79
CA ARG A 115 29.49 -38.39 32.09
C ARG A 115 29.33 -36.87 32.24
N LYS A 116 30.29 -36.06 31.78
CA LYS A 116 30.19 -34.60 31.84
C LYS A 116 29.08 -34.06 30.95
N ILE A 117 28.93 -34.62 29.74
CA ILE A 117 27.85 -34.26 28.80
C ILE A 117 26.48 -34.61 29.38
N GLN A 118 26.34 -35.77 30.03
CA GLN A 118 25.08 -36.13 30.69
C GLN A 118 24.74 -35.16 31.81
N LYS A 119 25.70 -34.84 32.68
CA LYS A 119 25.49 -33.87 33.76
C LYS A 119 25.11 -32.48 33.22
N PHE A 120 25.74 -32.03 32.13
CA PHE A 120 25.37 -30.75 31.50
C PHE A 120 23.94 -30.77 30.93
N ARG A 121 23.49 -31.89 30.36
CA ARG A 121 22.09 -32.04 29.92
C ARG A 121 21.11 -31.99 31.09
N ASP A 122 21.46 -32.65 32.19
CA ASP A 122 20.63 -32.71 33.40
C ASP A 122 20.56 -31.32 34.09
N ASP A 123 21.68 -30.59 34.17
CA ASP A 123 21.77 -29.27 34.82
C ASP A 123 21.06 -28.15 34.02
N VAL A 124 20.97 -28.26 32.68
CA VAL A 124 20.34 -27.24 31.80
C VAL A 124 18.86 -27.53 31.52
N ASN A 125 18.32 -28.66 31.97
CA ASN A 125 16.93 -29.08 31.75
C ASN A 125 16.48 -28.95 30.27
N LEU A 126 17.37 -29.34 29.36
CA LEU A 126 17.24 -29.11 27.91
C LEU A 126 15.95 -29.69 27.32
N THR A 127 15.48 -30.81 27.89
CA THR A 127 14.22 -31.47 27.51
C THR A 127 12.99 -30.60 27.78
N ALA A 128 12.99 -29.78 28.83
CA ALA A 128 11.89 -28.84 29.08
C ALA A 128 11.85 -27.74 28.02
N LEU A 129 13.02 -27.24 27.59
CA LEU A 129 13.14 -26.21 26.57
C LEU A 129 12.72 -26.72 25.18
N GLU A 130 13.09 -27.96 24.84
CA GLU A 130 12.66 -28.62 23.59
C GLU A 130 11.14 -28.81 23.53
N ASN A 131 10.52 -29.22 24.65
CA ASN A 131 9.07 -29.36 24.73
C ASN A 131 8.35 -28.00 24.62
N THR A 132 8.85 -26.95 25.29
CA THR A 132 8.29 -25.59 25.18
C THR A 132 8.43 -25.04 23.76
N LEU A 133 9.53 -25.35 23.06
CA LEU A 133 9.73 -24.92 21.68
C LEU A 133 8.75 -25.62 20.73
N GLU A 134 8.46 -26.90 20.95
CA GLU A 134 7.51 -27.65 20.14
C GLU A 134 6.06 -27.18 20.36
N GLU A 135 5.69 -26.89 21.61
CA GLU A 135 4.41 -26.24 21.94
C GLU A 135 4.29 -24.85 21.29
N ALA A 136 5.36 -24.06 21.29
CA ALA A 136 5.37 -22.74 20.65
C ALA A 136 5.22 -22.84 19.12
N LYS A 137 5.81 -23.85 18.46
CA LYS A 137 5.61 -24.10 17.03
C LYS A 137 4.16 -24.50 16.74
N GLN A 138 3.58 -25.39 17.55
CA GLN A 138 2.19 -25.80 17.38
C GLN A 138 1.22 -24.61 17.54
N ILE A 139 1.45 -23.73 18.52
CA ILE A 139 0.65 -22.52 18.70
C ILE A 139 0.81 -21.58 17.51
N ARG A 140 2.03 -21.38 17.00
CA ARG A 140 2.28 -20.56 15.82
C ARG A 140 1.55 -21.11 14.59
N ASP A 141 1.62 -22.41 14.35
CA ASP A 141 1.04 -23.04 13.17
C ASP A 141 -0.50 -23.00 13.24
N ASN A 142 -1.09 -23.28 14.41
CA ASN A 142 -2.53 -23.10 14.65
C ASN A 142 -2.97 -21.62 14.47
N THR A 143 -2.12 -20.67 14.87
CA THR A 143 -2.39 -19.23 14.68
C THR A 143 -2.32 -18.85 13.20
N ALA A 144 -1.37 -19.40 12.44
CA ALA A 144 -1.25 -19.18 11.00
C ALA A 144 -2.49 -19.69 10.24
N ASP A 145 -2.97 -20.88 10.57
CA ASP A 145 -4.20 -21.43 9.99
C ASP A 145 -5.42 -20.57 10.31
N SER A 146 -5.51 -20.08 11.56
CA SER A 146 -6.58 -19.17 11.99
C SER A 146 -6.52 -17.83 11.23
N VAL A 147 -5.32 -17.31 10.95
CA VAL A 147 -5.13 -16.07 10.18
C VAL A 147 -5.53 -16.27 8.72
N ILE A 148 -5.22 -17.41 8.12
CA ILE A 148 -5.64 -17.76 6.75
C ILE A 148 -7.18 -17.82 6.66
N GLU A 149 -7.84 -18.43 7.65
CA GLU A 149 -9.30 -18.49 7.71
C GLU A 149 -9.92 -17.09 7.86
N VAL A 150 -9.36 -16.24 8.73
CA VAL A 150 -9.80 -14.84 8.89
C VAL A 150 -9.58 -14.03 7.61
N GLN A 151 -8.45 -14.18 6.94
CA GLN A 151 -8.18 -13.49 5.67
C GLN A 151 -9.15 -13.93 4.56
N SER A 152 -9.46 -15.23 4.48
CA SER A 152 -10.47 -15.75 3.56
C SER A 152 -11.86 -15.17 3.86
N ASN A 153 -12.25 -15.10 5.13
CA ASN A 153 -13.53 -14.53 5.56
C ASN A 153 -13.61 -13.01 5.32
N VAL A 154 -12.49 -12.29 5.48
CA VAL A 154 -12.39 -10.85 5.16
C VAL A 154 -12.52 -10.63 3.65
N ALA A 155 -11.81 -11.41 2.82
CA ALA A 155 -11.92 -11.32 1.36
C ALA A 155 -13.34 -11.61 0.87
N GLN A 156 -14.01 -12.61 1.45
CA GLN A 156 -15.40 -12.93 1.15
C GLN A 156 -16.35 -11.80 1.58
N SER A 157 -16.14 -11.23 2.77
CA SER A 157 -16.92 -10.09 3.29
C SER A 157 -16.75 -8.83 2.45
N GLN A 158 -15.54 -8.60 1.92
CA GLN A 158 -15.25 -7.44 1.07
C GLN A 158 -15.87 -7.58 -0.31
N SER A 159 -15.87 -8.78 -0.89
CA SER A 159 -16.63 -9.10 -2.11
C SER A 159 -18.15 -8.90 -1.93
N LEU A 160 -18.70 -9.34 -0.80
CA LEU A 160 -20.10 -9.11 -0.43
C LEU A 160 -20.42 -7.62 -0.28
N LEU A 161 -19.53 -6.84 0.33
CA LEU A 161 -19.69 -5.39 0.49
C LEU A 161 -19.67 -4.69 -0.87
N THR A 162 -18.71 -4.99 -1.74
CA THR A 162 -18.62 -4.42 -3.09
C THR A 162 -19.88 -4.72 -3.91
N ASN A 163 -20.38 -5.96 -3.86
CA ASN A 163 -21.60 -6.34 -4.57
C ASN A 163 -22.84 -5.61 -4.00
N THR A 164 -22.90 -5.43 -2.69
CA THR A 164 -24.01 -4.73 -2.02
C THR A 164 -24.01 -3.24 -2.35
N THR A 165 -22.82 -2.61 -2.38
CA THR A 165 -22.65 -1.22 -2.79
C THR A 165 -23.05 -1.01 -4.26
N ALA A 166 -22.60 -1.90 -5.16
CA ALA A 166 -22.98 -1.84 -6.58
C ALA A 166 -24.50 -1.99 -6.79
N GLN A 167 -25.16 -2.84 -6.00
CA GLN A 167 -26.62 -2.96 -6.01
C GLN A 167 -27.33 -1.72 -5.46
N ALA A 168 -26.79 -1.10 -4.39
CA ALA A 168 -27.32 0.14 -3.84
C ALA A 168 -27.20 1.31 -4.82
N GLU A 169 -26.07 1.43 -5.53
CA GLU A 169 -25.86 2.44 -6.58
C GLU A 169 -26.79 2.23 -7.79
N ALA A 170 -27.00 0.98 -8.21
CA ALA A 170 -27.95 0.65 -9.26
C ALA A 170 -29.40 0.97 -8.85
N ALA A 171 -29.76 0.73 -7.59
CA ALA A 171 -31.07 1.08 -7.04
C ALA A 171 -31.26 2.60 -6.94
N ALA A 172 -30.23 3.34 -6.50
CA ALA A 172 -30.25 4.80 -6.48
C ALA A 172 -30.41 5.39 -7.88
N THR A 173 -29.66 4.86 -8.86
CA THR A 173 -29.77 5.27 -10.28
C THR A 173 -31.17 4.98 -10.83
N SER A 174 -31.74 3.83 -10.48
CA SER A 174 -33.11 3.47 -10.90
C SER A 174 -34.16 4.39 -10.27
N ALA A 175 -33.97 4.79 -9.01
CA ALA A 175 -34.84 5.76 -8.32
C ALA A 175 -34.74 7.16 -8.94
N THR A 176 -33.54 7.61 -9.30
CA THR A 176 -33.34 8.87 -10.02
C THR A 176 -34.00 8.82 -11.40
N ASN A 177 -33.79 7.76 -12.17
CA ASN A 177 -34.42 7.60 -13.48
C ASN A 177 -35.96 7.58 -13.39
N ALA A 178 -36.52 6.93 -12.37
CA ALA A 178 -37.96 6.94 -12.11
C ALA A 178 -38.47 8.35 -11.76
N SER A 179 -37.73 9.12 -10.96
CA SER A 179 -38.09 10.51 -10.63
C SER A 179 -38.05 11.41 -11.87
N THR A 180 -37.02 11.28 -12.72
CA THR A 180 -36.92 12.04 -13.97
C THR A 180 -38.02 11.67 -14.96
N ALA A 181 -38.36 10.37 -15.08
CA ALA A 181 -39.47 9.92 -15.90
C ALA A 181 -40.81 10.48 -15.42
N SER A 182 -41.03 10.56 -14.10
CA SER A 182 -42.21 11.19 -13.50
C SER A 182 -42.31 12.67 -13.86
N THR A 183 -41.21 13.43 -13.72
CA THR A 183 -41.19 14.87 -14.07
C THR A 183 -41.39 15.10 -15.57
N LEU A 184 -40.82 14.26 -16.43
CA LEU A 184 -41.04 14.31 -17.88
C LEU A 184 -42.50 14.02 -18.25
N ALA A 185 -43.13 13.05 -17.58
CA ALA A 185 -44.54 12.75 -17.77
C ALA A 185 -45.47 13.89 -17.32
N GLU A 186 -45.17 14.53 -16.18
CA GLU A 186 -45.89 15.72 -15.70
C GLU A 186 -45.76 16.91 -16.65
N THR A 187 -44.56 17.12 -17.20
CA THR A 187 -44.31 18.17 -18.20
C THR A 187 -45.06 17.89 -19.49
N ALA A 188 -44.99 16.65 -20.01
CA ALA A 188 -45.72 16.24 -21.21
C ALA A 188 -47.24 16.35 -21.05
N ALA A 189 -47.78 16.03 -19.88
CA ALA A 189 -49.20 16.21 -19.57
C ALA A 189 -49.60 17.70 -19.55
N THR A 190 -48.75 18.56 -19.02
CA THR A 190 -48.95 20.02 -18.98
C THR A 190 -48.91 20.63 -20.39
N ASP A 191 -47.94 20.22 -21.21
CA ASP A 191 -47.79 20.66 -22.59
C ASP A 191 -48.96 20.21 -23.47
N ALA A 192 -49.39 18.95 -23.33
CA ALA A 192 -50.57 18.42 -24.00
C ALA A 192 -51.84 19.20 -23.63
N THR A 193 -52.02 19.53 -22.34
CA THR A 193 -53.14 20.34 -21.85
C THR A 193 -53.13 21.74 -22.49
N THR A 194 -51.95 22.36 -22.60
CA THR A 194 -51.76 23.68 -23.21
C THR A 194 -52.03 23.67 -24.72
N GLN A 195 -51.55 22.64 -25.43
CA GLN A 195 -51.83 22.44 -26.86
C GLN A 195 -53.32 22.22 -27.13
N VAL A 196 -53.98 21.37 -26.33
CA VAL A 196 -55.44 21.13 -26.45
C VAL A 196 -56.22 22.42 -26.22
N GLY A 197 -55.85 23.24 -25.22
CA GLY A 197 -56.48 24.54 -24.98
C GLY A 197 -56.32 25.50 -26.17
N THR A 198 -55.15 25.52 -26.80
CA THR A 198 -54.86 26.39 -27.96
C THR A 198 -55.61 25.92 -29.21
N LEU A 199 -55.64 24.61 -29.48
CA LEU A 199 -56.42 24.03 -30.58
C LEU A 199 -57.91 24.23 -30.38
N LYS A 200 -58.43 24.09 -29.15
CA LYS A 200 -59.85 24.31 -28.83
C LYS A 200 -60.28 25.73 -29.20
N ASN A 201 -59.48 26.74 -28.84
CA ASN A 201 -59.77 28.13 -29.18
C ASN A 201 -59.78 28.37 -30.71
N TYR A 202 -58.86 27.74 -31.45
CA TYR A 202 -58.82 27.82 -32.91
C TYR A 202 -60.03 27.13 -33.56
N VAL A 203 -60.38 25.92 -33.10
CA VAL A 203 -61.54 25.17 -33.60
C VAL A 203 -62.85 25.89 -33.29
N ASP A 204 -63.02 26.41 -32.08
CA ASP A 204 -64.22 27.16 -31.69
C ASP A 204 -64.41 28.41 -32.56
N ALA A 205 -63.33 29.13 -32.88
CA ALA A 205 -63.35 30.26 -33.79
C ALA A 205 -63.67 29.84 -35.25
N ALA A 206 -63.08 28.74 -35.73
CA ALA A 206 -63.29 28.24 -37.08
C ALA A 206 -64.70 27.66 -37.29
N VAL A 207 -65.23 26.91 -36.33
CA VAL A 207 -66.58 26.32 -36.39
C VAL A 207 -67.66 27.41 -36.29
N GLY A 208 -67.47 28.42 -35.43
CA GLY A 208 -68.36 29.57 -35.36
C GLY A 208 -68.47 30.33 -36.68
N ALA A 209 -67.38 30.42 -37.45
CA ALA A 209 -67.35 31.10 -38.75
C ALA A 209 -68.00 30.30 -39.90
N ILE A 210 -68.19 28.98 -39.74
CA ILE A 210 -68.70 28.07 -40.80
C ILE A 210 -70.17 27.66 -40.53
N SER A 211 -70.70 27.89 -39.33
CA SER A 211 -72.05 27.43 -38.97
C SER A 211 -73.16 28.18 -39.73
N THR A 212 -74.06 27.42 -40.36
CA THR A 212 -75.31 27.91 -40.97
C THR A 212 -76.49 27.73 -40.00
N ASP A 213 -77.65 28.31 -40.32
CA ASP A 213 -78.85 28.39 -39.44
C ASP A 213 -79.34 27.06 -38.84
N ALA A 214 -78.93 25.90 -39.35
CA ALA A 214 -79.37 24.58 -38.86
C ALA A 214 -78.54 24.01 -37.68
N SER A 215 -77.36 24.56 -37.39
CA SER A 215 -76.41 24.00 -36.42
C SER A 215 -75.53 25.09 -35.79
N LYS A 216 -76.16 26.19 -35.38
CA LYS A 216 -75.46 27.38 -34.90
C LYS A 216 -74.78 27.11 -33.54
N GLN A 217 -73.49 27.44 -33.47
CA GLN A 217 -72.67 27.28 -32.26
C GLN A 217 -72.25 28.67 -31.75
N TYR A 218 -72.26 28.82 -30.42
CA TYR A 218 -71.83 30.05 -29.75
C TYR A 218 -70.68 29.76 -28.79
N ALA A 219 -69.71 30.68 -28.75
CA ALA A 219 -68.54 30.55 -27.89
C ALA A 219 -68.89 30.64 -26.40
N THR A 220 -69.95 31.38 -26.05
CA THR A 220 -70.45 31.54 -24.66
C THR A 220 -71.96 31.58 -24.64
N LEU A 221 -72.59 31.25 -23.50
CA LEU A 221 -74.04 31.33 -23.33
C LEU A 221 -74.56 32.74 -23.50
N ALA A 222 -73.82 33.74 -23.03
CA ALA A 222 -74.19 35.14 -23.20
C ALA A 222 -74.31 35.55 -24.68
N LEU A 223 -73.43 35.05 -25.55
CA LEU A 223 -73.53 35.31 -27.00
C LEU A 223 -74.71 34.60 -27.64
N ALA A 224 -75.04 33.39 -27.18
CA ALA A 224 -76.22 32.64 -27.63
C ALA A 224 -77.52 33.33 -27.23
N GLU A 225 -77.58 33.83 -26.00
CA GLU A 225 -78.75 34.54 -25.46
C GLU A 225 -78.93 35.93 -26.10
N ALA A 226 -77.85 36.62 -26.45
CA ALA A 226 -77.92 37.87 -27.20
C ALA A 226 -78.54 37.68 -28.61
N ASP A 227 -78.41 36.48 -29.20
CA ASP A 227 -78.95 36.13 -30.51
C ASP A 227 -80.29 35.36 -30.44
N ILE A 228 -80.91 35.25 -29.26
CA ILE A 228 -82.09 34.41 -29.01
C ILE A 228 -83.32 34.79 -29.85
N SER A 229 -83.39 36.05 -30.33
CA SER A 229 -84.44 36.49 -31.25
C SER A 229 -84.36 35.79 -32.61
N ASN A 230 -83.16 35.37 -33.02
CA ASN A 230 -82.90 34.71 -34.29
C ASN A 230 -82.86 33.17 -34.16
N ILE A 231 -82.94 32.64 -32.94
CA ILE A 231 -83.02 31.20 -32.69
C ILE A 231 -84.49 30.75 -32.74
N ALA A 232 -84.80 29.79 -33.60
CA ALA A 232 -86.15 29.23 -33.73
C ALA A 232 -86.55 28.41 -32.48
N LEU A 233 -87.86 28.38 -32.20
CA LEU A 233 -88.43 27.63 -31.08
C LEU A 233 -88.04 26.14 -31.12
N ASN A 234 -87.61 25.61 -29.98
CA ASN A 234 -87.19 24.20 -29.79
C ASN A 234 -86.04 23.74 -30.70
N LYS A 235 -85.28 24.68 -31.29
CA LYS A 235 -84.05 24.34 -31.99
C LYS A 235 -82.86 24.38 -31.04
N ASN A 236 -82.06 23.31 -31.09
CA ASN A 236 -80.85 23.21 -30.30
C ASN A 236 -79.74 24.06 -30.92
N VAL A 237 -79.03 24.78 -30.07
CA VAL A 237 -77.77 25.46 -30.33
C VAL A 237 -76.72 24.88 -29.40
N PHE A 238 -75.47 24.85 -29.83
CA PHE A 238 -74.37 24.33 -29.01
C PHE A 238 -73.56 25.47 -28.41
N ILE A 239 -73.20 25.34 -27.14
CA ILE A 239 -72.39 26.32 -26.43
C ILE A 239 -71.06 25.66 -26.08
N SER A 240 -69.94 26.29 -26.46
CA SER A 240 -68.61 25.69 -26.32
C SER A 240 -67.78 26.18 -25.13
N GLU A 241 -68.31 27.08 -24.28
CA GLU A 241 -67.61 27.48 -23.05
C GLU A 241 -67.54 26.34 -22.01
N ALA A 242 -66.52 26.37 -21.16
CA ALA A 242 -66.28 25.27 -20.22
C ALA A 242 -67.33 25.16 -19.09
N VAL A 243 -67.93 26.28 -18.67
CA VAL A 243 -68.83 26.31 -17.51
C VAL A 243 -70.25 25.92 -17.87
N ASN A 244 -70.80 26.48 -18.97
CA ASN A 244 -72.17 26.24 -19.42
C ASN A 244 -72.24 25.41 -20.71
N GLY A 245 -71.14 24.77 -21.09
CA GLY A 245 -71.03 24.04 -22.36
C GLY A 245 -72.07 22.92 -22.50
N GLY A 246 -72.47 22.66 -23.74
CA GLY A 246 -73.43 21.62 -24.09
C GLY A 246 -74.54 22.11 -25.03
N TYR A 247 -75.56 21.30 -25.22
CA TYR A 247 -76.73 21.65 -26.03
C TYR A 247 -77.77 22.45 -25.23
N TRP A 248 -78.23 23.55 -25.81
CA TRP A 248 -79.23 24.45 -25.26
C TRP A 248 -80.31 24.75 -26.30
N TYR A 249 -81.52 25.11 -25.90
CA TYR A 249 -82.60 25.42 -26.83
C TYR A 249 -83.52 26.53 -26.32
N LYS A 250 -84.20 27.18 -27.27
CA LYS A 250 -85.24 28.17 -26.97
C LYS A 250 -86.56 27.46 -26.64
N ALA A 251 -86.96 27.45 -25.38
CA ALA A 251 -88.11 26.65 -24.91
C ALA A 251 -89.49 27.28 -25.21
N THR A 252 -89.59 28.62 -25.27
CA THR A 252 -90.83 29.36 -25.57
C THR A 252 -90.59 30.50 -26.56
N ALA A 253 -91.62 30.96 -27.27
CA ALA A 253 -91.47 31.98 -28.32
C ALA A 253 -90.93 33.31 -27.76
N ASP A 254 -91.37 33.65 -26.54
CA ASP A 254 -91.03 34.89 -25.82
C ASP A 254 -89.83 34.71 -24.86
N ALA A 255 -89.09 33.59 -24.95
CA ALA A 255 -87.96 33.32 -24.08
C ALA A 255 -86.85 34.37 -24.27
N THR A 256 -86.34 34.88 -23.14
CA THR A 256 -85.19 35.80 -23.06
C THR A 256 -83.88 35.10 -22.66
N THR A 257 -83.94 33.81 -22.31
CA THR A 257 -82.80 32.94 -21.95
C THR A 257 -82.97 31.55 -22.57
N LEU A 258 -81.87 30.82 -22.75
CA LEU A 258 -81.91 29.45 -23.29
C LEU A 258 -82.02 28.41 -22.17
N THR A 259 -82.54 27.22 -22.47
CA THR A 259 -82.68 26.10 -21.52
C THR A 259 -81.69 24.97 -21.86
N LYS A 260 -80.97 24.44 -20.86
CA LYS A 260 -80.01 23.34 -21.06
C LYS A 260 -80.74 22.03 -21.35
N SER A 261 -80.25 21.27 -22.32
CA SER A 261 -80.83 19.99 -22.73
C SER A 261 -80.52 18.89 -21.70
N PRO A 262 -81.52 18.10 -21.25
CA PRO A 262 -81.30 16.95 -20.38
C PRO A 262 -80.67 15.74 -21.10
N PHE A 263 -80.53 15.80 -22.43
CA PHE A 263 -79.90 14.76 -23.25
C PHE A 263 -78.46 15.10 -23.65
N ASP A 264 -77.81 16.00 -22.90
CA ASP A 264 -76.43 16.39 -23.14
C ASP A 264 -75.42 15.31 -22.69
N ALA A 265 -74.48 14.97 -23.57
CA ALA A 265 -73.53 13.89 -23.34
C ALA A 265 -72.45 14.21 -22.28
N VAL A 266 -72.16 15.49 -22.03
CA VAL A 266 -71.13 15.92 -21.05
C VAL A 266 -71.66 15.75 -19.62
N GLU A 267 -72.93 16.05 -19.40
CA GLU A 267 -73.61 15.84 -18.12
C GLU A 267 -73.62 14.36 -17.70
N GLN A 268 -73.79 13.45 -18.67
CA GLN A 268 -73.75 12.01 -18.42
C GLN A 268 -72.34 11.51 -18.06
N ALA A 269 -71.29 12.06 -18.68
CA ALA A 269 -69.90 11.68 -18.42
C ALA A 269 -69.40 12.11 -17.03
N LYS A 270 -69.86 13.26 -16.51
CA LYS A 270 -69.47 13.74 -15.18
C LYS A 270 -69.91 12.77 -14.08
N ASN A 271 -71.14 12.28 -14.14
CA ASN A 271 -71.72 11.37 -13.14
C ASN A 271 -70.97 10.03 -13.04
N TYR A 272 -70.32 9.59 -14.12
CA TYR A 272 -69.51 8.36 -14.14
C TYR A 272 -68.18 8.51 -13.40
N THR A 273 -67.58 9.71 -13.45
CA THR A 273 -66.22 9.96 -12.94
C THR A 273 -66.19 10.06 -11.41
N ASP A 274 -67.22 10.66 -10.79
CA ASP A 274 -67.28 10.88 -9.34
C ASP A 274 -67.40 9.56 -8.52
N PHE A 275 -67.76 8.44 -9.16
CA PHE A 275 -67.93 7.14 -8.52
C PHE A 275 -66.60 6.43 -8.15
N TYR A 276 -65.47 6.76 -8.80
CA TYR A 276 -64.23 5.96 -8.73
C TYR A 276 -63.15 6.47 -7.73
N ALA A 277 -63.37 7.56 -7.00
CA ALA A 277 -62.33 8.25 -6.21
C ALA A 277 -62.02 7.71 -4.78
N THR A 278 -62.46 6.50 -4.40
CA THR A 278 -62.53 6.00 -2.99
C THR A 278 -61.33 5.17 -2.45
N VAL A 279 -60.11 5.23 -2.99
CA VAL A 279 -59.03 4.21 -2.72
C VAL A 279 -57.70 4.74 -2.06
N LYS A 280 -57.70 5.54 -0.97
CA LYS A 280 -56.47 5.89 -0.18
C LYS A 280 -56.67 5.84 1.36
N SER A 281 -55.63 5.45 2.12
CA SER A 281 -55.63 5.34 3.61
C SER A 281 -55.78 6.67 4.34
N LYS A 282 -56.44 6.68 5.52
CA LYS A 282 -56.85 7.89 6.26
C LYS A 282 -56.37 7.90 7.72
N GLU A 283 -55.75 8.98 8.17
CA GLU A 283 -55.34 9.14 9.57
C GLU A 283 -56.55 9.42 10.50
N LEU A 284 -56.56 8.83 11.70
CA LEU A 284 -57.61 9.04 12.69
C LEU A 284 -57.25 10.16 13.67
N ALA A 285 -58.21 11.04 13.94
CA ALA A 285 -58.05 12.11 14.90
C ALA A 285 -57.95 11.58 16.35
N ASN A 286 -57.33 12.34 17.24
CA ASN A 286 -57.28 12.01 18.67
C ASN A 286 -58.71 11.86 19.25
N ALA A 287 -58.85 11.02 20.29
CA ALA A 287 -60.13 10.70 20.92
C ALA A 287 -61.19 10.03 20.01
N THR A 288 -60.83 9.58 18.80
CA THR A 288 -61.71 8.80 17.93
C THR A 288 -62.20 7.52 18.62
N ASP A 289 -63.48 7.19 18.47
CA ASP A 289 -64.07 5.94 18.91
C ASP A 289 -64.02 4.90 17.78
N PHE A 290 -63.34 3.76 18.01
CA PHE A 290 -63.21 2.70 17.01
C PHE A 290 -64.57 2.10 16.60
N ASN A 291 -65.60 2.20 17.44
CA ASN A 291 -66.95 1.72 17.07
C ASN A 291 -67.60 2.56 15.96
N THR A 292 -67.16 3.80 15.78
CA THR A 292 -67.71 4.73 14.78
C THR A 292 -67.04 4.61 13.41
N ILE A 293 -65.95 3.84 13.30
CA ILE A 293 -65.24 3.63 12.05
C ILE A 293 -65.83 2.41 11.33
N ASN A 294 -66.87 2.67 10.55
CA ASN A 294 -67.68 1.68 9.85
C ASN A 294 -67.56 1.76 8.31
N VAL A 295 -66.70 2.64 7.81
CA VAL A 295 -66.41 2.76 6.38
C VAL A 295 -65.24 1.85 6.07
N GLU A 296 -65.34 1.10 4.97
CA GLU A 296 -64.26 0.24 4.50
C GLU A 296 -63.03 1.08 4.16
N GLY A 297 -61.86 0.64 4.64
CA GLY A 297 -60.61 1.36 4.45
C GLY A 297 -59.55 1.02 5.50
N SER A 298 -58.36 1.59 5.29
CA SER A 298 -57.22 1.46 6.18
C SER A 298 -56.96 2.77 6.91
N TYR A 299 -56.82 2.68 8.23
CA TYR A 299 -56.77 3.82 9.14
C TYR A 299 -55.54 3.80 10.05
N ILE A 300 -54.91 4.96 10.23
CA ILE A 300 -53.67 5.11 11.02
C ILE A 300 -53.98 5.74 12.38
N VAL A 301 -53.50 5.12 13.46
CA VAL A 301 -53.42 5.75 14.80
C VAL A 301 -52.01 6.32 15.00
N PRO A 302 -51.84 7.64 15.06
CA PRO A 302 -50.55 8.27 14.79
C PRO A 302 -49.54 8.21 15.95
N SER A 303 -49.96 7.99 17.19
CA SER A 303 -49.05 7.92 18.34
C SER A 303 -49.66 7.20 19.54
N ASN A 304 -48.81 6.76 20.49
CA ASN A 304 -49.29 6.13 21.73
C ASN A 304 -50.15 7.12 22.53
N SER A 305 -49.78 8.40 22.56
CA SER A 305 -50.57 9.47 23.19
C SER A 305 -51.96 9.62 22.56
N ALA A 306 -52.04 9.56 21.22
CA ALA A 306 -53.32 9.56 20.50
C ALA A 306 -54.14 8.30 20.83
N ALA A 307 -53.53 7.12 20.75
CA ALA A 307 -54.17 5.85 21.08
C ALA A 307 -54.75 5.87 22.50
N THR A 308 -53.99 6.36 23.49
CA THR A 308 -54.43 6.40 24.89
C THR A 308 -55.74 7.16 25.08
N THR A 309 -55.99 8.21 24.28
CA THR A 309 -57.22 9.02 24.33
C THR A 309 -58.40 8.46 23.53
N MET A 310 -58.18 7.47 22.65
CA MET A 310 -59.22 6.86 21.81
C MET A 310 -60.08 5.83 22.57
N LEU A 311 -61.33 5.64 22.12
CA LEU A 311 -62.33 4.79 22.78
C LEU A 311 -62.56 3.46 22.04
N ASN A 312 -63.00 2.42 22.77
CA ASN A 312 -63.28 1.06 22.27
C ASN A 312 -62.14 0.36 21.49
N LYS A 313 -60.91 0.80 21.74
CA LYS A 313 -59.68 0.17 21.25
C LYS A 313 -59.26 -1.01 22.14
N PRO A 314 -58.57 -2.03 21.60
CA PRO A 314 -58.13 -3.18 22.38
C PRO A 314 -56.76 -3.01 23.05
N SER A 315 -55.97 -1.98 22.67
CA SER A 315 -54.62 -1.76 23.21
C SER A 315 -54.32 -0.25 23.32
N PRO A 316 -53.53 0.20 24.31
CA PRO A 316 -53.19 1.62 24.50
C PRO A 316 -52.02 2.12 23.63
N TYR A 317 -51.45 1.27 22.78
CA TYR A 317 -50.32 1.62 21.91
C TYR A 317 -50.77 1.98 20.50
N ALA A 318 -49.99 2.81 19.80
CA ALA A 318 -50.20 3.18 18.41
C ALA A 318 -50.19 1.96 17.48
N GLY A 319 -50.85 2.07 16.33
CA GLY A 319 -50.95 0.97 15.39
C GLY A 319 -51.87 1.28 14.21
N VAL A 320 -52.20 0.24 13.46
CA VAL A 320 -53.05 0.33 12.27
C VAL A 320 -54.40 -0.35 12.55
N LEU A 321 -55.49 0.33 12.19
CA LEU A 321 -56.85 -0.20 12.21
C LEU A 321 -57.30 -0.43 10.76
N GLU A 322 -57.67 -1.67 10.43
CA GLU A 322 -58.25 -2.01 9.14
C GLU A 322 -59.72 -2.33 9.30
N VAL A 323 -60.55 -1.75 8.42
CA VAL A 323 -62.00 -1.96 8.39
C VAL A 323 -62.38 -2.55 7.05
N VAL A 324 -63.01 -3.73 7.08
CA VAL A 324 -63.40 -4.46 5.87
C VAL A 324 -64.90 -4.74 5.92
N ALA A 325 -65.64 -4.31 4.89
CA ALA A 325 -67.06 -4.61 4.78
C ALA A 325 -67.23 -5.98 4.12
N VAL A 326 -67.91 -6.91 4.81
CA VAL A 326 -68.16 -8.25 4.27
C VAL A 326 -69.49 -8.28 3.51
N ASN A 327 -70.50 -7.57 4.01
CA ASN A 327 -71.75 -7.21 3.32
C ASN A 327 -72.50 -6.13 4.14
N SER A 328 -73.72 -5.77 3.76
CA SER A 328 -74.52 -4.72 4.42
C SER A 328 -74.80 -4.94 5.91
N ASN A 329 -74.62 -6.15 6.44
CA ASN A 329 -74.91 -6.49 7.85
C ASN A 329 -73.67 -6.89 8.66
N TYR A 330 -72.48 -7.00 8.03
CA TYR A 330 -71.26 -7.48 8.68
C TYR A 330 -70.02 -6.67 8.31
N LEU A 331 -69.31 -6.20 9.33
CA LEU A 331 -68.10 -5.38 9.23
C LEU A 331 -67.00 -5.96 10.11
N PHE A 332 -65.78 -6.03 9.61
CA PHE A 332 -64.63 -6.60 10.30
C PHE A 332 -63.64 -5.50 10.69
N GLN A 333 -63.11 -5.56 11.91
CA GLN A 333 -62.05 -4.69 12.38
C GLN A 333 -60.84 -5.49 12.86
N ARG A 334 -59.64 -5.08 12.43
CA ARG A 334 -58.36 -5.62 12.91
C ARG A 334 -57.46 -4.51 13.40
N TYR A 335 -56.91 -4.69 14.60
CA TYR A 335 -55.97 -3.75 15.21
C TYR A 335 -54.65 -4.43 15.57
N SER A 336 -53.56 -3.86 15.07
CA SER A 336 -52.20 -4.37 15.30
C SER A 336 -51.39 -3.33 16.07
N PRO A 337 -51.20 -3.50 17.39
CA PRO A 337 -50.40 -2.59 18.21
C PRO A 337 -48.91 -2.72 17.87
N SER A 338 -48.18 -1.61 17.94
CA SER A 338 -46.75 -1.56 17.59
C SER A 338 -45.78 -1.99 18.71
N ALA A 339 -46.28 -2.46 19.87
CA ALA A 339 -45.46 -2.84 21.03
C ALA A 339 -45.02 -4.31 21.02
N THR A 340 -43.76 -4.58 21.39
CA THR A 340 -43.04 -5.85 21.15
C THR A 340 -43.49 -7.09 21.93
N ASN A 341 -44.46 -6.98 22.85
CA ASN A 341 -45.02 -8.10 23.61
C ASN A 341 -46.56 -8.14 23.56
N GLU A 342 -47.17 -7.29 22.76
CA GLU A 342 -48.62 -7.19 22.63
C GLU A 342 -49.17 -8.16 21.59
N LYS A 343 -50.38 -8.64 21.84
CA LYS A 343 -51.09 -9.50 20.89
C LYS A 343 -51.72 -8.63 19.80
N SER A 344 -51.95 -9.19 18.63
CA SER A 344 -52.82 -8.53 17.64
C SER A 344 -54.28 -8.89 17.90
N TYR A 345 -55.18 -7.95 17.61
CA TYR A 345 -56.59 -8.03 17.98
C TYR A 345 -57.52 -7.94 16.76
N PHE A 346 -58.68 -8.60 16.81
CA PHE A 346 -59.74 -8.46 15.82
C PHE A 346 -61.14 -8.51 16.46
N ARG A 347 -62.15 -7.97 15.76
CA ARG A 347 -63.57 -8.06 16.14
C ARG A 347 -64.50 -7.89 14.95
N ILE A 348 -65.78 -8.18 15.13
CA ILE A 348 -66.81 -8.15 14.09
C ILE A 348 -68.00 -7.32 14.55
N LEU A 349 -68.55 -6.48 13.68
CA LEU A 349 -69.87 -5.85 13.81
C LEU A 349 -70.88 -6.74 13.09
N ALA A 350 -71.84 -7.29 13.82
CA ALA A 350 -72.92 -8.09 13.26
C ALA A 350 -74.26 -7.48 13.67
N ASN A 351 -75.13 -7.18 12.69
CA ASN A 351 -76.46 -6.60 12.93
C ASN A 351 -76.43 -5.35 13.84
N GLY A 352 -75.44 -4.48 13.64
CA GLY A 352 -75.29 -3.24 14.41
C GLY A 352 -74.67 -3.40 15.80
N VAL A 353 -74.25 -4.60 16.20
CA VAL A 353 -73.62 -4.87 17.50
C VAL A 353 -72.18 -5.36 17.33
N TRP A 354 -71.22 -4.66 17.97
CA TRP A 354 -69.80 -5.06 17.97
C TRP A 354 -69.56 -6.24 18.91
N SER A 355 -68.83 -7.25 18.44
CA SER A 355 -68.27 -8.29 19.28
C SER A 355 -67.14 -7.74 20.15
N ASN A 356 -66.77 -8.50 21.19
CA ASN A 356 -65.53 -8.26 21.91
C ASN A 356 -64.32 -8.42 20.98
N TRP A 357 -63.21 -7.82 21.38
CA TRP A 357 -61.92 -8.01 20.72
C TRP A 357 -61.30 -9.35 21.12
N ASP A 358 -60.95 -10.16 20.12
CA ASP A 358 -60.21 -11.42 20.28
C ASP A 358 -58.75 -11.26 19.84
N SER A 359 -57.84 -12.02 20.48
CA SER A 359 -56.37 -11.87 20.31
C SER A 359 -55.69 -13.10 19.70
N TYR A 360 -54.58 -12.95 18.96
CA TYR A 360 -53.76 -14.08 18.46
C TYR A 360 -52.23 -13.90 18.61
N LEU A 361 -51.54 -15.04 18.90
CA LEU A 361 -50.09 -15.29 19.20
C LEU A 361 -49.43 -14.52 20.37
N SER A 362 -48.43 -15.12 21.03
CA SER A 362 -47.76 -14.57 22.24
C SER A 362 -46.22 -14.72 22.24
N ASN A 363 -45.53 -13.91 23.04
CA ASN A 363 -44.06 -13.85 23.09
C ASN A 363 -43.35 -15.12 23.59
N SER A 364 -44.01 -16.06 24.24
CA SER A 364 -43.38 -17.32 24.67
C SER A 364 -43.17 -18.31 23.51
N MET A 365 -43.99 -18.23 22.46
CA MET A 365 -43.77 -18.97 21.19
C MET A 365 -42.52 -18.47 20.45
N ILE A 366 -41.94 -17.35 20.88
CA ILE A 366 -40.67 -16.79 20.38
C ILE A 366 -39.46 -17.46 21.06
N GLN A 367 -39.60 -18.05 22.26
CA GLN A 367 -38.46 -18.62 23.01
C GLN A 367 -38.08 -20.03 22.54
N SER A 368 -39.03 -20.85 22.07
CA SER A 368 -38.75 -22.15 21.43
C SER A 368 -38.04 -22.03 20.08
N ILE A 369 -38.00 -20.82 19.51
CA ILE A 369 -37.20 -20.49 18.32
C ILE A 369 -35.73 -20.25 18.69
N LYS A 370 -35.41 -19.92 19.96
CA LYS A 370 -34.05 -19.56 20.42
C LYS A 370 -33.15 -20.77 20.78
N ASP A 371 -33.69 -21.87 21.32
CA ASP A 371 -32.90 -23.06 21.71
C ASP A 371 -33.71 -24.38 21.51
N PRO A 372 -33.45 -25.16 20.44
CA PRO A 372 -34.22 -26.38 20.17
C PRO A 372 -33.89 -27.53 21.15
N THR A 373 -34.91 -28.29 21.56
CA THR A 373 -34.80 -29.40 22.53
C THR A 373 -34.12 -30.64 21.91
N PRO A 374 -33.04 -31.20 22.49
CA PRO A 374 -32.39 -32.38 21.92
C PRO A 374 -33.29 -33.62 21.92
N ILE A 375 -33.29 -34.38 20.82
CA ILE A 375 -33.93 -35.71 20.73
C ILE A 375 -32.85 -36.81 20.63
N SER A 376 -33.10 -37.95 21.27
CA SER A 376 -32.14 -39.07 21.38
C SER A 376 -31.99 -39.87 20.08
N ASP A 377 -30.87 -40.57 19.93
CA ASP A 377 -30.59 -41.45 18.78
C ASP A 377 -31.70 -42.51 18.58
N ALA A 378 -31.90 -42.95 17.34
CA ALA A 378 -32.97 -43.86 16.92
C ALA A 378 -34.43 -43.40 17.17
N THR A 379 -34.66 -42.14 17.53
CA THR A 379 -36.02 -41.59 17.68
C THR A 379 -36.79 -41.63 16.36
N ASP A 380 -38.05 -42.05 16.41
CA ASP A 380 -38.97 -41.99 15.28
C ASP A 380 -39.71 -40.64 15.23
N PHE A 381 -39.49 -39.88 14.16
CA PHE A 381 -40.10 -38.56 13.98
C PHE A 381 -41.63 -38.60 13.97
N ASN A 382 -42.25 -39.72 13.58
CA ASN A 382 -43.71 -39.88 13.59
C ASN A 382 -44.30 -39.80 15.01
N THR A 383 -43.49 -40.03 16.03
CA THR A 383 -43.91 -40.03 17.45
C THR A 383 -43.77 -38.65 18.11
N VAL A 384 -43.07 -37.71 17.49
CA VAL A 384 -42.79 -36.37 18.04
C VAL A 384 -43.90 -35.39 17.64
N VAL A 385 -45.01 -35.37 18.38
CA VAL A 385 -46.22 -34.60 18.01
C VAL A 385 -46.49 -33.36 18.88
N ALA A 386 -45.71 -33.16 19.94
CA ALA A 386 -45.87 -32.02 20.84
C ALA A 386 -45.30 -30.72 20.24
N ALA A 387 -45.99 -29.60 20.43
CA ALA A 387 -45.61 -28.30 19.89
C ALA A 387 -44.20 -27.87 20.33
N GLY A 388 -43.32 -27.53 19.38
CA GLY A 388 -41.99 -27.01 19.69
C GLY A 388 -40.93 -27.29 18.62
N ASN A 389 -39.71 -26.78 18.85
CA ASN A 389 -38.56 -27.04 17.99
C ASN A 389 -37.59 -27.98 18.71
N TYR A 390 -37.14 -29.02 18.01
CA TYR A 390 -36.31 -30.10 18.53
C TYR A 390 -35.03 -30.22 17.68
N LYS A 391 -33.89 -30.61 18.25
CA LYS A 391 -32.62 -30.79 17.52
C LYS A 391 -32.16 -32.24 17.53
N VAL A 392 -31.75 -32.72 16.36
CA VAL A 392 -30.90 -33.90 16.22
C VAL A 392 -29.46 -33.46 16.48
N ILE A 393 -28.81 -34.12 17.43
CA ILE A 393 -27.57 -33.60 18.05
C ILE A 393 -26.31 -33.81 17.22
N SER A 394 -26.29 -34.76 16.28
CA SER A 394 -25.13 -35.04 15.43
C SER A 394 -25.52 -35.75 14.13
N ASN A 395 -24.64 -35.72 13.11
CA ASN A 395 -24.93 -36.40 11.84
C ASN A 395 -24.98 -37.92 12.04
N LEU A 396 -24.18 -38.45 12.96
CA LEU A 396 -24.24 -39.87 13.34
C LEU A 396 -25.62 -40.22 13.91
N SER A 397 -26.14 -39.39 14.82
CA SER A 397 -27.50 -39.51 15.36
C SER A 397 -28.54 -39.52 14.24
N ALA A 398 -28.44 -38.59 13.28
CA ALA A 398 -29.38 -38.48 12.16
C ALA A 398 -29.45 -39.73 11.28
N THR A 399 -28.33 -40.42 11.04
CA THR A 399 -28.32 -41.69 10.28
C THR A 399 -29.10 -42.81 10.96
N THR A 400 -29.33 -42.72 12.27
CA THR A 400 -30.08 -43.72 13.04
C THR A 400 -31.56 -43.37 13.21
N MET A 401 -31.98 -42.14 12.90
CA MET A 401 -33.37 -41.67 13.11
C MET A 401 -34.34 -42.35 12.15
N LEU A 402 -35.52 -42.72 12.67
CA LEU A 402 -36.57 -43.37 11.88
C LEU A 402 -37.55 -42.32 11.33
N ASN A 403 -37.99 -42.50 10.08
CA ASN A 403 -38.88 -41.59 9.34
C ASN A 403 -38.35 -40.14 9.20
N SER A 404 -37.03 -39.94 9.34
CA SER A 404 -36.36 -38.68 9.03
C SER A 404 -36.18 -38.52 7.51
N PRO A 405 -36.41 -37.32 6.93
CA PRO A 405 -36.23 -37.09 5.50
C PRO A 405 -34.76 -36.87 5.08
N SER A 406 -33.84 -36.72 6.04
CA SER A 406 -32.41 -36.52 5.78
C SER A 406 -31.55 -37.29 6.77
N THR A 407 -30.38 -37.73 6.32
CA THR A 407 -29.36 -38.43 7.11
C THR A 407 -28.40 -37.47 7.83
N ARG A 408 -28.64 -36.15 7.74
CA ARG A 408 -27.85 -35.11 8.41
C ARG A 408 -28.59 -34.53 9.61
N ALA A 409 -27.84 -34.13 10.62
CA ALA A 409 -28.37 -33.48 11.82
C ALA A 409 -29.09 -32.19 11.46
N GLY A 410 -30.09 -31.79 12.25
CA GLY A 410 -30.96 -30.67 11.93
C GLY A 410 -31.99 -30.38 13.00
N VAL A 411 -32.83 -29.39 12.76
CA VAL A 411 -33.94 -29.00 13.63
C VAL A 411 -35.25 -29.56 13.09
N LEU A 412 -36.04 -30.21 13.94
CA LEU A 412 -37.42 -30.62 13.70
C LEU A 412 -38.36 -29.66 14.42
N GLU A 413 -39.17 -28.93 13.68
CA GLU A 413 -40.22 -28.06 14.19
C GLU A 413 -41.56 -28.80 14.12
N VAL A 414 -42.34 -28.76 15.19
CA VAL A 414 -43.61 -29.48 15.31
C VAL A 414 -44.69 -28.50 15.73
N LEU A 415 -45.75 -28.42 14.93
CA LEU A 415 -46.89 -27.56 15.15
C LEU A 415 -48.19 -28.39 15.13
N PRO A 416 -48.72 -28.76 16.30
CA PRO A 416 -50.08 -29.30 16.39
C PRO A 416 -51.06 -28.14 16.14
N VAL A 417 -51.73 -28.18 14.99
CA VAL A 417 -52.68 -27.15 14.57
C VAL A 417 -54.02 -27.33 15.28
N ASN A 418 -54.41 -28.58 15.55
CA ASN A 418 -55.53 -28.95 16.41
C ASN A 418 -55.36 -30.41 16.90
N ALA A 419 -56.35 -30.96 17.60
CA ALA A 419 -56.28 -32.31 18.19
C ALA A 419 -56.05 -33.45 17.18
N THR A 420 -56.32 -33.24 15.89
CA THR A 420 -56.24 -34.28 14.85
C THR A 420 -55.24 -33.97 13.73
N LEU A 421 -54.66 -32.76 13.70
CA LEU A 421 -53.72 -32.31 12.67
C LEU A 421 -52.42 -31.80 13.29
N VAL A 422 -51.30 -32.41 12.89
CA VAL A 422 -49.95 -32.00 13.30
C VAL A 422 -49.10 -31.76 12.07
N ILE A 423 -48.39 -30.64 12.02
CA ILE A 423 -47.45 -30.30 10.95
C ILE A 423 -46.03 -30.43 11.50
N GLN A 424 -45.15 -31.05 10.73
CA GLN A 424 -43.72 -31.13 11.04
C GLN A 424 -42.89 -30.53 9.92
N ARG A 425 -41.83 -29.80 10.28
CA ARG A 425 -40.81 -29.30 9.35
C ARG A 425 -39.42 -29.70 9.84
N TYR A 426 -38.59 -30.29 8.98
CA TYR A 426 -37.22 -30.67 9.30
C TYR A 426 -36.19 -29.94 8.45
N THR A 427 -35.15 -29.46 9.10
CA THR A 427 -34.21 -28.46 8.57
C THR A 427 -32.78 -28.91 8.91
N PRO A 428 -32.08 -29.63 8.01
CA PRO A 428 -30.72 -30.09 8.23
C PRO A 428 -29.71 -28.94 8.40
N TYR A 429 -28.67 -29.14 9.21
CA TYR A 429 -27.58 -28.19 9.44
C TYR A 429 -26.55 -28.25 8.30
N GLY A 430 -26.05 -27.11 7.79
CA GLY A 430 -24.98 -27.03 6.78
C GLY A 430 -25.45 -26.87 5.32
N ILE A 431 -24.57 -27.14 4.34
CA ILE A 431 -24.69 -26.79 2.90
C ILE A 431 -25.86 -27.40 2.11
N GLU A 432 -26.72 -28.20 2.73
CA GLU A 432 -27.89 -28.77 2.07
C GLU A 432 -28.98 -27.70 1.96
N LYS A 433 -29.27 -27.26 0.73
CA LYS A 433 -30.11 -26.07 0.46
C LYS A 433 -31.62 -26.29 0.63
N LYS A 434 -32.03 -27.37 1.31
CA LYS A 434 -33.43 -27.82 1.39
C LYS A 434 -33.86 -28.15 2.83
N SER A 435 -34.99 -27.62 3.25
CA SER A 435 -35.80 -28.07 4.39
C SER A 435 -36.93 -28.99 3.90
N TYR A 436 -37.60 -29.69 4.79
CA TYR A 436 -38.64 -30.67 4.47
C TYR A 436 -39.88 -30.43 5.33
N ILE A 437 -41.09 -30.59 4.81
CA ILE A 437 -42.34 -30.43 5.56
C ILE A 437 -43.28 -31.61 5.32
N ARG A 438 -44.08 -31.97 6.31
CA ARG A 438 -45.18 -32.92 6.17
C ARG A 438 -46.27 -32.65 7.21
N ALA A 439 -47.41 -33.31 7.06
CA ALA A 439 -48.50 -33.26 8.01
C ALA A 439 -49.01 -34.65 8.37
N TYR A 440 -49.54 -34.78 9.59
CA TYR A 440 -50.32 -35.90 10.08
C TYR A 440 -51.79 -35.51 10.12
N ASN A 441 -52.63 -36.25 9.42
CA ASN A 441 -54.08 -36.13 9.51
C ASN A 441 -54.69 -37.53 9.43
N SER A 442 -54.82 -38.21 10.56
CA SER A 442 -55.18 -39.64 10.69
C SER A 442 -54.10 -40.63 10.22
N SER A 443 -53.21 -40.24 9.30
CA SER A 443 -51.96 -40.91 8.95
C SER A 443 -50.89 -39.87 8.53
N TRP A 444 -49.61 -40.23 8.54
CA TRP A 444 -48.51 -39.35 8.12
C TRP A 444 -48.39 -39.31 6.61
N ASN A 445 -48.36 -38.10 6.05
CA ASN A 445 -48.00 -37.90 4.64
C ASN A 445 -46.48 -38.05 4.44
N ALA A 446 -46.08 -38.25 3.19
CA ALA A 446 -44.68 -38.17 2.78
C ALA A 446 -44.10 -36.77 3.03
N TRP A 447 -42.77 -36.68 3.10
CA TRP A 447 -42.07 -35.40 3.25
C TRP A 447 -41.94 -34.68 1.90
N ASP A 448 -42.34 -33.42 1.87
CA ASP A 448 -42.17 -32.51 0.73
C ASP A 448 -41.00 -31.54 0.99
N GLU A 449 -40.25 -31.16 -0.04
CA GLU A 449 -39.07 -30.27 0.07
C GLU A 449 -39.42 -28.76 0.00
N LEU A 450 -38.68 -27.92 0.73
CA LEU A 450 -38.76 -26.45 0.83
C LEU A 450 -37.34 -25.84 0.72
N LEU A 451 -37.17 -24.66 0.11
CA LEU A 451 -35.87 -23.95 0.00
C LEU A 451 -35.59 -23.00 1.21
N PHE A 452 -34.32 -22.67 1.52
CA PHE A 452 -33.87 -21.97 2.77
C PHE A 452 -33.69 -20.42 2.74
N LYS A 453 -33.67 -19.84 3.94
CA LYS A 453 -33.56 -18.43 4.40
C LYS A 453 -32.29 -17.62 4.07
N SER A 454 -31.43 -18.00 3.13
CA SER A 454 -30.37 -17.08 2.67
C SER A 454 -30.95 -15.87 1.91
N GLU A 455 -32.20 -15.97 1.48
CA GLU A 455 -32.85 -15.03 0.55
C GLU A 455 -33.91 -14.12 1.22
N ALA A 456 -34.15 -14.24 2.54
CA ALA A 456 -35.27 -13.55 3.23
C ALA A 456 -34.90 -12.68 4.46
N LEU A 457 -33.64 -12.63 4.94
CA LEU A 457 -33.28 -11.93 6.19
C LEU A 457 -32.14 -10.90 6.11
N SER A 458 -31.82 -10.46 4.91
CA SER A 458 -31.23 -9.14 4.63
C SER A 458 -32.13 -7.95 5.06
N LEU A 459 -33.11 -8.14 5.97
CA LEU A 459 -34.18 -7.19 6.21
C LEU A 459 -34.38 -6.71 7.66
N PHE A 460 -33.98 -7.40 8.76
CA PHE A 460 -34.28 -6.89 10.13
C PHE A 460 -33.31 -7.33 11.27
N ALA A 461 -32.38 -6.45 11.68
CA ALA A 461 -31.63 -6.51 12.96
C ALA A 461 -31.52 -5.09 13.57
N THR A 462 -31.73 -4.93 14.89
CA THR A 462 -31.96 -3.62 15.52
C THR A 462 -30.69 -2.90 16.04
N PRO A 463 -30.63 -1.54 15.98
CA PRO A 463 -29.38 -0.75 16.08
C PRO A 463 -28.82 -0.43 17.48
N ALA A 464 -29.51 -0.81 18.56
CA ALA A 464 -29.26 -0.21 19.89
C ALA A 464 -27.98 -0.71 20.61
N TYR A 465 -27.53 -1.93 20.35
CA TYR A 465 -26.37 -2.51 21.07
C TYR A 465 -25.02 -2.16 20.44
N VAL A 466 -25.03 -1.86 19.13
CA VAL A 466 -23.87 -1.33 18.42
C VAL A 466 -23.63 0.13 18.80
N GLY A 467 -24.70 0.92 18.97
CA GLY A 467 -24.59 2.32 19.37
C GLY A 467 -23.92 2.54 20.73
N SER A 468 -24.19 1.71 21.76
CA SER A 468 -23.62 1.93 23.10
C SER A 468 -22.16 1.49 23.23
N SER A 469 -21.78 0.41 22.57
CA SER A 469 -20.41 -0.13 22.56
C SER A 469 -19.48 0.66 21.63
N VAL A 470 -20.00 1.15 20.51
CA VAL A 470 -19.29 2.08 19.62
C VAL A 470 -19.18 3.45 20.27
N SER A 471 -20.23 3.99 20.91
CA SER A 471 -20.14 5.28 21.61
C SER A 471 -19.19 5.24 22.80
N SER A 472 -19.18 4.18 23.61
CA SER A 472 -18.24 4.07 24.74
C SER A 472 -16.78 3.89 24.30
N SER A 473 -16.55 3.16 23.21
CA SER A 473 -15.21 3.03 22.61
C SER A 473 -14.78 4.32 21.89
N LEU A 474 -15.73 5.02 21.24
CA LEU A 474 -15.51 6.32 20.62
C LEU A 474 -15.34 7.42 21.69
N ASP A 475 -15.95 7.32 22.86
CA ASP A 475 -15.78 8.24 23.99
C ASP A 475 -14.43 8.06 24.69
N ALA A 476 -13.94 6.82 24.78
CA ALA A 476 -12.58 6.51 25.24
C ALA A 476 -11.51 7.01 24.26
N ILE A 477 -11.82 7.00 22.96
CA ILE A 477 -10.95 7.50 21.89
C ILE A 477 -11.05 9.03 21.72
N THR A 478 -12.23 9.64 21.96
CA THR A 478 -12.50 11.08 21.74
C THR A 478 -12.50 11.93 23.02
N GLN A 479 -12.05 11.40 24.16
CA GLN A 479 -11.79 12.13 25.43
C GLN A 479 -12.88 13.19 25.73
N SER A 480 -13.97 12.73 26.35
CA SER A 480 -15.26 13.41 26.56
C SER A 480 -15.26 14.81 27.22
N ASP A 481 -14.12 15.38 27.56
CA ASP A 481 -14.02 16.67 28.26
C ASP A 481 -13.11 17.70 27.58
N PHE A 482 -12.81 17.62 26.29
CA PHE A 482 -11.96 18.64 25.67
C PHE A 482 -12.65 19.98 25.37
N TYR A 483 -11.84 21.05 25.34
CA TYR A 483 -12.28 22.41 25.05
C TYR A 483 -13.01 22.46 23.69
N GLY A 484 -14.29 22.83 23.72
CA GLY A 484 -15.15 23.11 22.57
C GLY A 484 -16.25 22.10 22.21
N LYS A 485 -16.36 20.94 22.87
CA LYS A 485 -17.64 20.17 22.88
C LYS A 485 -18.76 20.93 23.61
N LYS A 486 -18.42 21.91 24.45
CA LYS A 486 -19.38 22.81 25.12
C LYS A 486 -20.02 23.85 24.20
N TYR A 487 -19.47 24.11 23.01
CA TYR A 487 -20.01 25.12 22.10
C TYR A 487 -20.86 24.48 21.00
N THR A 488 -22.06 25.01 20.78
CA THR A 488 -22.94 24.63 19.67
C THR A 488 -22.35 25.07 18.32
N GLU A 489 -22.84 24.51 17.21
CA GLU A 489 -22.38 24.89 15.86
C GLU A 489 -22.60 26.37 15.56
N SER A 490 -23.70 26.96 16.05
CA SER A 490 -23.98 28.39 15.92
C SER A 490 -23.02 29.25 16.74
N GLU A 491 -22.65 28.80 17.96
CA GLU A 491 -21.65 29.46 18.80
C GLU A 491 -20.24 29.40 18.20
N GLN A 492 -19.88 28.29 17.54
CA GLN A 492 -18.59 28.14 16.82
C GLN A 492 -18.53 28.97 15.54
N SER A 493 -19.67 29.18 14.88
CA SER A 493 -19.75 29.99 13.66
C SER A 493 -19.66 31.50 13.92
N GLY A 494 -19.97 31.94 15.14
CA GLY A 494 -19.98 33.35 15.53
C GLY A 494 -21.06 34.18 14.81
N SER A 495 -21.35 35.38 15.32
CA SER A 495 -22.33 36.28 14.70
C SER A 495 -21.70 37.30 13.74
N SER A 496 -20.38 37.48 13.76
CA SER A 496 -19.64 38.43 12.93
C SER A 496 -18.18 38.05 12.75
N LEU A 497 -17.49 38.67 11.78
CA LEU A 497 -16.07 38.45 11.48
C LEU A 497 -15.22 39.67 11.79
N TYR A 498 -14.03 39.44 12.33
CA TYR A 498 -12.99 40.44 12.48
C TYR A 498 -11.85 40.13 11.50
N GLN A 499 -11.53 41.07 10.60
CA GLN A 499 -10.59 40.84 9.48
C GLN A 499 -9.32 41.71 9.52
N ASN A 500 -9.05 42.37 10.65
CA ASN A 500 -7.94 43.33 10.76
C ASN A 500 -6.73 42.82 11.56
N GLY A 501 -6.77 41.59 12.08
CA GLY A 501 -5.69 41.02 12.87
C GLY A 501 -4.61 40.39 12.01
N VAL A 502 -3.35 40.77 12.20
CA VAL A 502 -2.18 40.08 11.60
C VAL A 502 -1.84 38.83 12.39
N ILE A 503 -1.99 38.91 13.72
CA ILE A 503 -1.95 37.77 14.62
C ILE A 503 -3.34 37.63 15.22
N VAL A 504 -3.91 36.44 15.16
CA VAL A 504 -5.18 36.10 15.82
C VAL A 504 -5.04 34.81 16.58
N GLY A 505 -5.81 34.62 17.63
CA GLY A 505 -5.65 33.46 18.49
C GLY A 505 -6.76 33.28 19.51
N LEU A 506 -6.65 32.20 20.26
CA LEU A 506 -7.55 31.87 21.36
C LEU A 506 -6.78 31.82 22.66
N ASN A 507 -7.48 32.06 23.76
CA ASN A 507 -6.96 31.83 25.09
C ASN A 507 -7.97 31.07 25.92
N SER A 508 -7.47 30.20 26.80
CA SER A 508 -8.33 29.44 27.68
C SER A 508 -7.57 28.86 28.87
N ILE A 509 -8.31 28.20 29.75
CA ILE A 509 -7.83 27.30 30.80
C ILE A 509 -8.84 26.17 30.90
N HIS A 510 -8.38 24.96 31.20
CA HIS A 510 -9.26 23.81 31.30
C HIS A 510 -8.94 22.93 32.49
N SER A 511 -9.95 22.31 33.09
CA SER A 511 -9.79 21.56 34.35
C SER A 511 -9.15 20.18 34.20
N LYS A 512 -8.94 19.72 32.96
CA LYS A 512 -8.31 18.45 32.61
C LYS A 512 -7.17 18.67 31.62
N THR A 513 -6.25 17.71 31.54
CA THR A 513 -5.19 17.70 30.53
C THR A 513 -5.82 17.60 29.15
N ILE A 514 -5.42 18.50 28.25
CA ILE A 514 -5.89 18.52 26.86
C ILE A 514 -4.78 17.97 25.97
N ALA A 515 -5.10 17.05 25.06
CA ALA A 515 -4.25 16.69 23.93
C ALA A 515 -4.98 17.04 22.63
N PHE A 516 -4.29 17.60 21.63
CA PHE A 516 -4.89 17.96 20.35
C PHE A 516 -3.83 18.12 19.25
N ASN A 517 -4.25 17.86 18.02
CA ASN A 517 -3.48 18.13 16.79
C ASN A 517 -4.31 18.89 15.75
N SER A 518 -5.60 19.14 16.03
CA SER A 518 -6.54 19.80 15.14
C SER A 518 -7.42 20.77 15.93
N ILE A 519 -7.88 21.85 15.30
CA ILE A 519 -8.69 22.91 15.91
C ILE A 519 -9.87 23.22 14.98
N SER A 520 -11.10 23.06 15.45
CA SER A 520 -12.28 23.52 14.73
C SER A 520 -12.66 24.93 15.17
N ALA A 521 -12.59 25.88 14.25
CA ALA A 521 -12.95 27.28 14.45
C ALA A 521 -13.19 27.97 13.10
N ARG A 522 -13.96 29.05 13.09
CA ARG A 522 -14.11 29.89 11.89
C ARG A 522 -12.97 30.91 11.83
N ILE A 523 -11.81 30.45 11.40
CA ILE A 523 -10.63 31.26 11.05
C ILE A 523 -10.22 30.96 9.61
N PHE A 524 -9.88 31.99 8.85
CA PHE A 524 -9.30 31.84 7.51
C PHE A 524 -8.24 32.91 7.22
N ASN A 525 -7.34 32.61 6.28
CA ASN A 525 -6.34 33.54 5.76
C ASN A 525 -6.11 33.28 4.27
N PRO A 526 -6.32 34.28 3.39
CA PRO A 526 -6.22 34.09 1.93
C PRO A 526 -4.79 34.06 1.36
N THR A 527 -3.77 33.85 2.19
CA THR A 527 -2.36 33.84 1.75
C THR A 527 -1.91 32.50 1.10
N ASN A 528 -0.84 32.58 0.30
CA ASN A 528 -0.05 31.43 -0.13
C ASN A 528 1.21 31.19 0.72
N SER A 529 1.48 32.09 1.68
CA SER A 529 2.56 31.97 2.64
C SER A 529 2.25 30.92 3.71
N ALA A 530 3.30 30.30 4.27
CA ALA A 530 3.14 29.41 5.41
C ALA A 530 2.51 30.14 6.61
N ILE A 531 1.67 29.42 7.37
CA ILE A 531 1.06 29.92 8.60
C ILE A 531 1.79 29.31 9.80
N GLU A 532 2.39 30.16 10.61
CA GLU A 532 3.05 29.76 11.85
C GLU A 532 2.06 29.82 13.01
N TYR A 533 2.18 28.89 13.95
CA TYR A 533 1.49 28.98 15.24
C TYR A 533 2.48 28.95 16.39
N ARG A 534 2.07 29.59 17.49
CA ARG A 534 2.78 29.57 18.78
C ARG A 534 1.80 29.38 19.91
N ILE A 535 2.23 28.64 20.93
CA ILE A 535 1.45 28.32 22.13
C ILE A 535 2.28 28.66 23.35
N TRP A 536 1.68 29.43 24.26
CA TRP A 536 2.24 29.76 25.57
C TRP A 536 1.32 29.22 26.64
N THR A 537 1.92 28.67 27.69
CA THR A 537 1.21 27.98 28.78
C THR A 537 1.70 28.48 30.14
N GLY A 538 0.85 28.32 31.16
CA GLY A 538 1.20 28.56 32.55
C GLY A 538 1.74 29.97 32.79
N SER A 539 2.92 30.07 33.40
CA SER A 539 3.55 31.33 33.79
C SER A 539 3.96 32.24 32.62
N LYS A 540 3.91 31.75 31.37
CA LYS A 540 4.16 32.54 30.17
C LYS A 540 2.90 33.29 29.67
N THR A 541 1.77 33.09 30.34
CA THR A 541 0.51 33.80 30.09
C THR A 541 0.20 34.78 31.22
N ALA A 542 -0.50 35.87 30.92
CA ALA A 542 -0.94 36.86 31.89
C ALA A 542 -2.47 36.99 31.87
N SER A 543 -3.11 36.90 33.05
CA SER A 543 -4.56 37.05 33.18
C SER A 543 -4.98 38.53 33.15
N GLY A 544 -6.06 38.85 32.43
CA GLY A 544 -6.71 40.16 32.44
C GLY A 544 -8.23 40.06 32.35
N ALA A 545 -8.90 41.21 32.34
CA ALA A 545 -10.37 41.28 32.32
C ALA A 545 -11.01 40.65 31.06
N ASN A 546 -10.26 40.48 29.98
CA ASN A 546 -10.73 39.94 28.70
C ASN A 546 -10.23 38.52 28.41
N GLY A 547 -9.55 37.87 29.37
CA GLY A 547 -8.93 36.55 29.19
C GLY A 547 -7.42 36.56 29.45
N TYR A 548 -6.72 35.57 28.90
CA TYR A 548 -5.25 35.50 28.98
C TYR A 548 -4.59 36.12 27.75
N GLY A 549 -3.48 36.82 27.97
CA GLY A 549 -2.61 37.37 26.93
C GLY A 549 -1.15 36.98 27.15
N VAL A 550 -0.28 37.38 26.23
CA VAL A 550 1.17 37.19 26.35
C VAL A 550 1.83 38.56 26.40
N ALA A 551 2.51 38.87 27.50
CA ALA A 551 3.14 40.16 27.74
C ALA A 551 4.66 40.04 27.78
N GLY A 552 5.34 41.02 27.15
CA GLY A 552 6.79 41.12 27.13
C GLY A 552 7.42 40.38 25.95
N GLN A 553 8.37 41.07 25.30
CA GLN A 553 9.07 40.58 24.10
C GLN A 553 9.83 39.27 24.34
N ALA A 554 10.45 39.12 25.53
CA ALA A 554 11.17 37.91 25.92
C ALA A 554 10.26 36.67 26.00
N THR A 555 8.99 36.85 26.39
CA THR A 555 8.00 35.78 26.50
C THR A 555 7.46 35.40 25.12
N ILE A 556 7.18 36.38 24.26
CA ILE A 556 6.68 36.14 22.89
C ILE A 556 7.72 35.37 22.06
N GLY A 557 9.01 35.69 22.24
CA GLY A 557 10.11 34.97 21.62
C GLY A 557 10.27 33.52 22.10
N ASN A 558 9.67 33.13 23.23
CA ASN A 558 9.89 31.86 23.92
C ASN A 558 8.58 31.07 24.17
N PRO A 559 7.89 30.61 23.10
CA PRO A 559 6.69 29.78 23.25
C PRO A 559 7.02 28.40 23.83
N ASP A 560 6.04 27.73 24.43
CA ASP A 560 6.17 26.33 24.86
C ASP A 560 6.04 25.38 23.66
N PHE A 561 5.22 25.75 22.68
CA PHE A 561 5.13 25.06 21.40
C PHE A 561 5.12 26.05 20.25
N SER A 562 5.82 25.71 19.18
CA SER A 562 5.77 26.44 17.92
C SER A 562 5.87 25.48 16.74
N GLY A 563 5.23 25.83 15.64
CA GLY A 563 5.24 25.02 14.43
C GLY A 563 4.53 25.72 13.27
N VAL A 564 4.30 24.96 12.21
CA VAL A 564 3.57 25.39 11.02
C VAL A 564 2.21 24.70 10.99
N VAL A 565 1.17 25.42 10.59
CA VAL A 565 -0.15 24.86 10.35
C VAL A 565 -0.13 24.11 9.02
N GLN A 566 -0.51 22.83 9.02
CA GLN A 566 -0.55 21.98 7.83
C GLN A 566 -1.70 22.33 6.90
N SER A 567 -2.86 22.67 7.46
CA SER A 567 -4.05 23.06 6.72
C SER A 567 -4.82 24.14 7.46
N LEU A 568 -5.12 25.24 6.76
CA LEU A 568 -5.94 26.36 7.24
C LEU A 568 -6.91 26.76 6.11
N PRO A 569 -8.20 27.02 6.41
CA PRO A 569 -9.12 27.57 5.42
C PRO A 569 -8.60 28.85 4.76
N LYS A 570 -8.65 28.91 3.43
CA LYS A 570 -8.23 30.09 2.66
C LYS A 570 -9.34 31.12 2.44
N SER A 571 -10.58 30.74 2.71
CA SER A 571 -11.77 31.57 2.54
C SER A 571 -12.80 31.23 3.62
N ASP A 572 -13.66 32.20 3.92
CA ASP A 572 -14.78 31.99 4.83
C ASP A 572 -15.90 31.17 4.15
N THR A 573 -16.36 30.11 4.81
CA THR A 573 -17.52 29.30 4.36
C THR A 573 -18.80 29.62 5.12
N GLY A 574 -18.76 30.53 6.10
CA GLY A 574 -19.91 30.81 6.96
C GLY A 574 -20.00 29.93 8.21
N ALA A 575 -19.12 28.93 8.36
CA ALA A 575 -19.14 27.96 9.44
C ALA A 575 -17.74 27.71 10.03
N ALA A 576 -17.67 27.05 11.18
CA ALA A 576 -16.39 26.58 11.74
C ALA A 576 -15.77 25.49 10.86
N GLN A 577 -14.46 25.52 10.71
CA GLN A 577 -13.69 24.60 9.87
C GLN A 577 -12.46 24.11 10.63
N ASN A 578 -11.90 22.96 10.21
CA ASN A 578 -10.75 22.37 10.87
C ASN A 578 -9.44 23.03 10.43
N ILE A 579 -8.56 23.23 11.40
CA ILE A 579 -7.20 23.77 11.28
C ILE A 579 -6.26 22.71 11.84
N ILE A 580 -5.37 22.18 11.01
CA ILE A 580 -4.52 21.02 11.36
C ILE A 580 -3.11 21.51 11.70
N LEU A 581 -2.60 21.12 12.86
CA LEU A 581 -1.25 21.49 13.33
C LEU A 581 -0.23 20.40 12.96
N ASP A 582 1.03 20.79 12.78
CA ASP A 582 2.14 19.87 12.49
C ASP A 582 2.57 18.97 13.66
N LYS A 583 2.04 19.20 14.87
CA LYS A 583 2.44 18.49 16.09
C LYS A 583 1.23 18.15 16.95
N ASN A 584 1.34 17.04 17.67
CA ASN A 584 0.44 16.72 18.77
C ASN A 584 0.84 17.53 20.00
N ILE A 585 -0.07 18.35 20.50
CA ILE A 585 0.15 19.25 21.62
C ILE A 585 -0.57 18.70 22.84
N SER A 586 0.12 18.67 23.98
CA SER A 586 -0.49 18.34 25.26
C SER A 586 -0.31 19.50 26.25
N ILE A 587 -1.43 19.95 26.83
CA ILE A 587 -1.49 21.02 27.83
C ILE A 587 -2.04 20.41 29.13
N PRO A 588 -1.28 20.44 30.24
CA PRO A 588 -1.74 19.88 31.50
C PRO A 588 -3.01 20.54 32.05
N ALA A 589 -3.75 19.78 32.87
CA ALA A 589 -4.91 20.29 33.60
C ALA A 589 -4.61 21.58 34.37
N ASN A 590 -5.59 22.49 34.40
CA ASN A 590 -5.56 23.79 35.08
C ASN A 590 -4.39 24.70 34.65
N THR A 591 -3.84 24.47 33.46
CA THR A 591 -2.78 25.31 32.89
C THR A 591 -3.41 26.31 31.93
N PRO A 592 -3.37 27.64 32.20
CA PRO A 592 -3.84 28.63 31.25
C PRO A 592 -2.96 28.64 30.01
N PHE A 593 -3.54 28.91 28.85
CA PHE A 593 -2.83 28.88 27.59
C PHE A 593 -3.35 29.91 26.59
N VAL A 594 -2.46 30.31 25.67
CA VAL A 594 -2.75 31.17 24.51
C VAL A 594 -2.22 30.46 23.26
N ILE A 595 -3.06 30.30 22.24
CA ILE A 595 -2.67 29.79 20.90
C ILE A 595 -2.82 30.95 19.92
N ALA A 596 -1.77 31.30 19.19
CA ALA A 596 -1.80 32.38 18.21
C ALA A 596 -1.25 31.94 16.85
N PHE A 597 -1.82 32.49 15.78
CA PHE A 597 -1.46 32.22 14.39
C PHE A 597 -0.96 33.49 13.70
N LYS A 598 0.04 33.35 12.83
CA LYS A 598 0.59 34.44 11.99
C LYS A 598 0.96 33.88 10.62
N ALA A 599 0.63 34.59 9.55
CA ALA A 599 1.20 34.31 8.23
C ALA A 599 2.64 34.87 8.16
N VAL A 600 3.58 34.13 7.55
CA VAL A 600 4.98 34.61 7.42
C VAL A 600 5.05 35.94 6.66
N ASP A 601 4.20 36.14 5.65
CA ASP A 601 4.07 37.39 4.91
C ASP A 601 3.25 38.49 5.61
N ASN A 602 2.81 38.26 6.84
CA ASN A 602 1.97 39.15 7.65
C ASN A 602 0.57 39.44 7.05
N THR A 603 0.05 38.58 6.18
CA THR A 603 -1.34 38.67 5.71
C THR A 603 -2.32 38.54 6.88
N LYS A 604 -3.37 39.38 6.86
CA LYS A 604 -4.39 39.44 7.91
C LYS A 604 -5.32 38.23 7.88
N PHE A 605 -5.79 37.82 9.05
CA PHE A 605 -6.76 36.75 9.24
C PHE A 605 -8.17 37.29 9.40
N GLY A 606 -9.14 36.51 8.93
CA GLY A 606 -10.52 36.59 9.37
C GLY A 606 -10.75 35.62 10.54
N ILE A 607 -11.30 36.11 11.66
CA ILE A 607 -11.68 35.31 12.82
C ILE A 607 -13.11 35.66 13.25
N ALA A 608 -13.92 34.63 13.54
CA ALA A 608 -15.28 34.83 14.02
C ALA A 608 -15.35 35.21 15.50
N TYR A 609 -16.33 36.04 15.81
CA TYR A 609 -16.69 36.44 17.16
C TYR A 609 -18.21 36.57 17.29
N ALA A 610 -18.71 36.54 18.51
CA ALA A 610 -20.10 36.84 18.85
C ALA A 610 -20.22 38.27 19.41
N THR A 611 -21.26 38.98 19.00
CA THR A 611 -21.53 40.38 19.39
C THR A 611 -22.07 40.52 20.82
N SER A 612 -22.50 39.42 21.42
CA SER A 612 -22.96 39.33 22.81
C SER A 612 -22.69 37.92 23.36
N GLN A 613 -22.63 37.80 24.68
CA GLN A 613 -22.49 36.51 25.35
C GLN A 613 -23.85 35.81 25.41
N THR A 614 -23.99 34.68 24.73
CA THR A 614 -25.20 33.84 24.71
C THR A 614 -24.83 32.36 24.84
N GLY A 615 -25.73 31.56 25.43
CA GLY A 615 -25.53 30.12 25.60
C GLY A 615 -24.28 29.76 26.42
N ASN A 616 -23.42 28.91 25.86
CA ASN A 616 -22.21 28.37 26.48
C ASN A 616 -20.96 29.26 26.26
N LEU A 617 -21.10 30.40 25.58
CA LEU A 617 -19.99 31.32 25.37
C LEU A 617 -19.51 31.92 26.69
N GLU A 618 -18.19 31.99 26.85
CA GLU A 618 -17.57 32.59 28.02
C GLU A 618 -17.39 34.10 27.82
N ALA A 619 -17.41 34.87 28.91
CA ALA A 619 -17.16 36.31 28.90
C ALA A 619 -15.67 36.62 28.66
N ARG A 620 -15.16 36.25 27.49
CA ARG A 620 -13.76 36.36 27.09
C ARG A 620 -13.65 36.81 25.64
N SER A 621 -12.51 37.39 25.28
CA SER A 621 -12.22 37.81 23.91
C SER A 621 -11.08 36.99 23.30
N PHE A 622 -10.99 37.01 21.98
CA PHE A 622 -9.90 36.38 21.23
C PHE A 622 -8.62 37.21 21.34
N ASN A 623 -7.46 36.57 21.15
CA ASN A 623 -6.18 37.26 21.12
C ASN A 623 -5.96 37.90 19.75
N LEU A 624 -5.38 39.11 19.74
CA LEU A 624 -5.03 39.79 18.50
C LEU A 624 -3.79 40.68 18.61
N SER A 625 -3.11 40.83 17.48
CA SER A 625 -2.20 41.95 17.20
C SER A 625 -2.43 42.44 15.77
N GLN A 626 -2.49 43.75 15.58
CA GLN A 626 -2.58 44.39 14.26
C GLN A 626 -1.22 44.76 13.68
N LEU A 627 -0.15 44.62 14.48
CA LEU A 627 1.19 45.01 14.07
C LEU A 627 1.75 43.99 13.06
N ALA A 628 2.02 44.44 11.84
CA ALA A 628 2.65 43.66 10.78
C ALA A 628 4.15 43.51 11.02
N ALA A 629 4.51 42.74 12.05
CA ALA A 629 5.89 42.51 12.45
C ALA A 629 6.11 41.05 12.88
N ASP A 630 7.35 40.58 12.74
CA ASP A 630 7.75 39.26 13.21
C ASP A 630 7.56 39.08 14.72
N TRP A 631 7.44 37.82 15.14
CA TRP A 631 7.20 37.46 16.54
C TRP A 631 8.19 38.12 17.51
N SER A 632 9.46 38.24 17.11
CA SER A 632 10.52 38.87 17.91
C SER A 632 10.33 40.38 18.10
N SER A 633 9.52 41.04 17.27
CA SER A 633 9.28 42.48 17.30
C SER A 633 7.94 42.85 17.96
N GLN A 634 7.14 41.86 18.36
CA GLN A 634 5.89 42.08 19.09
C GLN A 634 6.19 42.36 20.57
N THR A 635 5.53 43.36 21.15
CA THR A 635 5.69 43.73 22.57
C THR A 635 4.65 43.07 23.48
N ALA A 636 3.46 42.77 22.93
CA ALA A 636 2.39 42.02 23.58
C ALA A 636 1.50 41.35 22.51
N ILE A 637 0.91 40.20 22.86
CA ILE A 637 -0.24 39.64 22.16
C ILE A 637 -1.45 39.90 23.07
N GLY A 638 -2.21 40.95 22.74
CA GLY A 638 -3.33 41.45 23.54
C GLY A 638 -4.62 40.69 23.27
N ASN A 639 -5.69 41.09 23.98
CA ASN A 639 -7.06 40.62 23.77
C ASN A 639 -7.88 41.71 23.07
N ALA A 640 -8.84 41.34 22.23
CA ALA A 640 -9.82 42.30 21.74
C ALA A 640 -10.64 42.89 22.90
N THR A 641 -11.10 44.13 22.74
CA THR A 641 -11.85 44.83 23.78
C THR A 641 -13.31 44.35 23.78
N PHE A 642 -13.76 43.75 24.88
CA PHE A 642 -15.15 43.29 25.05
C PHE A 642 -16.18 44.40 24.87
N ALA A 643 -15.84 45.65 25.23
CA ALA A 643 -16.69 46.83 25.05
C ALA A 643 -17.06 47.12 23.58
N SER A 644 -16.32 46.56 22.62
CA SER A 644 -16.64 46.65 21.18
C SER A 644 -17.47 45.47 20.67
N GLY A 645 -17.97 44.62 21.58
CA GLY A 645 -18.79 43.46 21.24
C GLY A 645 -17.99 42.24 20.78
N TYR A 646 -16.69 42.14 21.09
CA TYR A 646 -15.85 41.02 20.65
C TYR A 646 -15.85 39.86 21.66
N VAL A 647 -16.95 39.09 21.72
CA VAL A 647 -17.01 37.84 22.49
C VAL A 647 -16.42 36.71 21.66
N GLN A 648 -15.50 35.93 22.22
CA GLN A 648 -14.84 34.84 21.49
C GLN A 648 -15.88 33.81 21.02
N ALA A 649 -15.92 33.51 19.71
CA ALA A 649 -16.71 32.42 19.17
C ALA A 649 -16.15 31.06 19.63
N GLY A 650 -16.96 30.01 19.59
CA GLY A 650 -16.56 28.69 20.05
C GLY A 650 -15.31 28.16 19.34
N PHE A 651 -14.31 27.73 20.11
CA PHE A 651 -13.11 27.05 19.62
C PHE A 651 -13.09 25.62 20.13
N LYS A 652 -12.91 24.66 19.22
CA LYS A 652 -12.86 23.25 19.55
C LYS A 652 -11.49 22.66 19.31
N LEU A 653 -10.81 22.22 20.36
CA LEU A 653 -9.55 21.48 20.29
C LEU A 653 -9.90 20.01 20.10
N LEU A 654 -9.36 19.43 19.03
CA LEU A 654 -9.67 18.08 18.56
C LEU A 654 -8.40 17.23 18.52
N VAL A 655 -8.54 15.97 18.94
CA VAL A 655 -7.64 14.92 18.51
C VAL A 655 -8.26 14.32 17.27
N GLU A 656 -7.70 14.65 16.12
CA GLU A 656 -8.05 14.02 14.86
C GLU A 656 -7.25 12.72 14.77
N ILE A 657 -7.93 11.59 14.99
CA ILE A 657 -7.46 10.28 14.54
C ILE A 657 -7.95 10.18 13.10
N PRO A 658 -7.05 10.03 12.11
CA PRO A 658 -7.45 10.04 10.72
C PRO A 658 -8.51 8.96 10.45
N GLN A 659 -9.77 9.38 10.29
CA GLN A 659 -10.67 8.70 9.40
C GLN A 659 -10.32 9.21 8.02
N ASN A 660 -9.97 8.29 7.10
CA ASN A 660 -9.50 8.61 5.77
C ASN A 660 -10.33 9.71 5.09
N SER A 661 -9.80 10.93 5.13
CA SER A 661 -10.07 12.07 4.24
C SER A 661 -9.05 13.19 4.50
N GLY A 662 -7.88 13.13 3.87
CA GLY A 662 -7.27 14.34 3.27
C GLY A 662 -6.18 15.12 4.02
N GLY A 663 -5.55 14.57 5.05
CA GLY A 663 -4.26 15.06 5.56
C GLY A 663 -3.28 13.90 5.62
N VAL A 664 -2.18 13.98 4.87
CA VAL A 664 -1.12 12.97 4.78
C VAL A 664 -0.63 12.61 6.20
N GLN A 665 -1.13 11.50 6.77
CA GLN A 665 -0.23 10.57 7.47
C GLN A 665 0.96 10.39 6.56
N PRO A 666 2.24 10.38 7.00
CA PRO A 666 3.32 10.09 6.07
C PRO A 666 2.87 8.82 5.37
N ASP A 667 2.56 8.94 4.07
CA ASP A 667 1.99 7.84 3.32
C ASP A 667 2.88 6.66 3.67
N ALA A 668 2.30 5.49 3.97
CA ALA A 668 3.13 4.29 4.03
C ALA A 668 3.96 4.34 2.76
N TYR A 669 5.26 4.65 2.90
CA TYR A 669 6.03 5.20 1.79
C TYR A 669 5.92 4.17 0.68
N ILE A 670 5.23 4.53 -0.41
CA ILE A 670 5.00 3.60 -1.50
C ILE A 670 6.28 3.65 -2.32
N PRO A 671 7.13 2.60 -2.27
CA PRO A 671 8.34 2.58 -3.05
C PRO A 671 7.96 2.61 -4.54
N GLU A 672 8.67 3.43 -5.29
CA GLU A 672 8.51 3.46 -6.73
C GLU A 672 9.37 2.35 -7.36
N LEU A 673 8.72 1.45 -8.10
CA LEU A 673 9.35 0.27 -8.68
C LEU A 673 9.81 0.54 -10.12
N VAL A 674 11.11 0.38 -10.38
CA VAL A 674 11.72 0.64 -11.69
C VAL A 674 12.10 -0.68 -12.34
N LEU A 675 11.25 -1.20 -13.23
CA LEU A 675 11.49 -2.42 -13.99
C LEU A 675 11.55 -2.10 -15.49
N PRO A 676 12.53 -2.61 -16.26
CA PRO A 676 12.55 -2.42 -17.71
C PRO A 676 11.28 -3.03 -18.34
N PRO A 677 10.74 -2.45 -19.42
CA PRO A 677 9.49 -2.92 -20.02
C PRO A 677 9.61 -4.34 -20.62
N LYS A 678 10.83 -4.73 -20.99
CA LYS A 678 11.13 -6.04 -21.56
C LYS A 678 12.57 -6.44 -21.26
N LEU A 679 12.77 -7.71 -20.95
CA LEU A 679 14.05 -8.40 -20.77
C LEU A 679 14.19 -9.45 -21.89
N TYR A 680 15.42 -9.80 -22.24
CA TYR A 680 15.69 -10.78 -23.29
C TYR A 680 16.55 -11.92 -22.73
N ALA A 681 16.15 -13.15 -23.02
CA ALA A 681 16.79 -14.36 -22.54
C ALA A 681 17.12 -15.30 -23.71
N LEU A 682 18.13 -16.15 -23.54
CA LEU A 682 18.53 -17.16 -24.53
C LEU A 682 18.88 -18.47 -23.82
N SER A 683 18.55 -19.59 -24.45
CA SER A 683 18.89 -20.92 -23.96
C SER A 683 20.40 -21.05 -23.72
N GLY A 684 20.79 -21.50 -22.52
CA GLY A 684 22.19 -21.65 -22.11
C GLY A 684 22.86 -20.39 -21.55
N ILE A 685 22.17 -19.24 -21.54
CA ILE A 685 22.66 -18.00 -20.91
C ILE A 685 21.81 -17.69 -19.68
N GLU A 686 22.44 -17.59 -18.52
CA GLU A 686 21.78 -17.26 -17.27
C GLU A 686 21.32 -15.79 -17.28
N THR A 687 20.04 -15.56 -17.04
CA THR A 687 19.40 -14.25 -17.01
C THR A 687 19.08 -13.88 -15.56
N HIS A 688 19.58 -12.73 -15.12
CA HIS A 688 19.36 -12.19 -13.77
C HIS A 688 18.57 -10.89 -13.79
N VAL A 689 17.84 -10.66 -12.69
CA VAL A 689 17.33 -9.34 -12.32
C VAL A 689 17.67 -9.12 -10.85
N TYR A 690 18.62 -8.23 -10.59
CA TYR A 690 19.06 -7.86 -9.25
C TYR A 690 18.26 -6.65 -8.72
N LEU A 691 17.74 -6.76 -7.49
CA LEU A 691 16.79 -5.78 -6.93
C LEU A 691 17.43 -4.41 -6.63
N GLU A 692 18.73 -4.33 -6.40
CA GLU A 692 19.44 -3.06 -6.15
C GLU A 692 19.41 -2.07 -7.33
N HIS A 693 19.08 -2.55 -8.54
CA HIS A 693 18.92 -1.69 -9.73
C HIS A 693 17.51 -1.16 -9.91
N LEU A 694 16.54 -1.64 -9.12
CA LEU A 694 15.11 -1.41 -9.35
C LEU A 694 14.45 -0.48 -8.32
N LEU A 695 15.18 -0.14 -7.25
CA LEU A 695 14.70 0.71 -6.15
C LEU A 695 15.65 1.86 -5.88
N PHE A 696 15.09 3.01 -5.49
CA PHE A 696 15.87 4.15 -5.05
C PHE A 696 16.43 3.95 -3.63
N GLU A 697 15.71 3.18 -2.82
CA GLU A 697 16.07 2.77 -1.48
C GLU A 697 16.90 1.48 -1.49
N ASP A 698 17.43 1.09 -0.33
CA ASP A 698 17.99 -0.25 -0.19
C ASP A 698 16.86 -1.28 -0.26
N TYR A 699 16.91 -2.19 -1.24
CA TYR A 699 15.91 -3.23 -1.40
C TYR A 699 15.71 -4.08 -0.12
N LYS A 700 16.76 -4.21 0.70
CA LYS A 700 16.75 -5.01 1.95
C LYS A 700 15.75 -4.52 3.00
N ILE A 701 15.19 -3.33 2.87
CA ILE A 701 14.17 -2.78 3.79
C ILE A 701 12.75 -3.29 3.49
N TYR A 702 12.53 -3.95 2.37
CA TYR A 702 11.25 -4.54 1.96
C TYR A 702 11.31 -6.07 1.96
N GLU A 703 10.13 -6.69 1.90
CA GLU A 703 9.98 -8.07 1.46
C GLU A 703 9.53 -8.08 -0.01
N HIS A 704 9.84 -9.13 -0.75
CA HIS A 704 9.66 -9.17 -2.21
C HIS A 704 8.99 -10.46 -2.66
N ASP A 705 8.01 -10.35 -3.55
CA ASP A 705 7.47 -11.47 -4.31
C ASP A 705 7.71 -11.24 -5.80
N ILE A 706 8.36 -12.22 -6.45
CA ILE A 706 8.58 -12.25 -7.88
C ILE A 706 7.87 -13.48 -8.45
N THR A 707 6.91 -13.24 -9.34
CA THR A 707 6.12 -14.29 -9.99
C THR A 707 6.47 -14.36 -11.46
N CYS A 708 6.91 -15.52 -11.92
CA CYS A 708 7.09 -15.85 -13.33
C CYS A 708 6.85 -17.35 -13.54
N LEU A 709 6.35 -17.75 -14.71
CA LEU A 709 6.16 -19.17 -15.06
C LEU A 709 7.47 -19.96 -15.25
N ARG A 710 8.60 -19.25 -15.29
CA ARG A 710 9.95 -19.77 -15.48
C ARG A 710 10.92 -19.05 -14.55
N GLY A 711 12.05 -19.68 -14.27
CA GLY A 711 13.06 -19.14 -13.35
C GLY A 711 12.70 -19.32 -11.89
N GLN A 712 13.45 -18.62 -11.04
CA GLN A 712 13.42 -18.75 -9.59
C GLN A 712 13.65 -17.39 -8.93
N GLN A 713 12.84 -17.07 -7.92
CA GLN A 713 13.17 -16.02 -6.98
C GLN A 713 14.30 -16.49 -6.05
N ARG A 714 15.25 -15.60 -5.79
CA ARG A 714 16.38 -15.74 -4.87
C ARG A 714 16.42 -14.51 -3.97
N ASN A 715 17.23 -14.56 -2.91
CA ASN A 715 17.32 -13.47 -1.92
C ASN A 715 17.66 -12.09 -2.53
N ARG A 716 18.32 -12.06 -3.69
CA ARG A 716 18.76 -10.82 -4.35
C ARG A 716 17.97 -10.48 -5.62
N GLY A 717 16.92 -11.25 -5.94
CA GLY A 717 16.06 -11.00 -7.09
C GLY A 717 15.68 -12.26 -7.85
N PHE A 718 15.73 -12.22 -9.17
CA PHE A 718 15.28 -13.30 -10.05
C PHE A 718 16.44 -13.89 -10.85
N VAL A 719 16.43 -15.21 -11.03
CA VAL A 719 17.36 -15.93 -11.91
C VAL A 719 16.63 -16.94 -12.78
N TRP A 720 17.00 -17.02 -14.05
CA TRP A 720 16.58 -18.09 -14.94
C TRP A 720 17.68 -18.44 -15.93
N THR A 721 18.00 -19.73 -16.05
CA THR A 721 18.86 -20.25 -17.12
C THR A 721 17.97 -21.07 -18.06
N PRO A 722 17.47 -20.48 -19.17
CA PRO A 722 16.61 -21.19 -20.09
C PRO A 722 17.34 -22.39 -20.70
N THR A 723 16.58 -23.44 -20.97
CA THR A 723 17.06 -24.70 -21.55
C THR A 723 16.42 -24.93 -22.92
N LEU A 724 16.84 -25.95 -23.66
CA LEU A 724 16.24 -26.25 -24.97
C LEU A 724 14.79 -26.78 -24.85
N SER A 725 14.39 -27.23 -23.66
CA SER A 725 13.00 -27.61 -23.36
C SER A 725 12.09 -26.41 -23.10
N ASP A 726 12.63 -25.21 -22.90
CA ASP A 726 11.83 -24.01 -22.73
C ASP A 726 11.35 -23.50 -24.09
N ASN A 727 10.04 -23.33 -24.23
CA ASN A 727 9.45 -22.87 -25.48
C ASN A 727 9.83 -21.42 -25.74
N VAL A 728 10.30 -21.13 -26.96
CA VAL A 728 10.51 -19.75 -27.43
C VAL A 728 9.21 -18.96 -27.28
N GLY A 729 9.28 -17.74 -26.76
CA GLY A 729 8.09 -16.94 -26.52
C GLY A 729 8.30 -15.85 -25.47
N THR A 730 7.20 -15.20 -25.10
CA THR A 730 7.17 -14.13 -24.11
C THR A 730 6.61 -14.66 -22.80
N TYR A 731 7.32 -14.41 -21.70
CA TYR A 731 6.97 -14.85 -20.36
C TYR A 731 6.71 -13.63 -19.47
N PRO A 732 5.48 -13.45 -18.95
CA PRO A 732 5.20 -12.40 -17.99
C PRO A 732 5.98 -12.61 -16.70
N ILE A 733 6.53 -11.52 -16.16
CA ILE A 733 7.12 -11.46 -14.83
C ILE A 733 6.48 -10.32 -14.07
N SER A 734 6.04 -10.57 -12.83
CA SER A 734 5.56 -9.52 -11.93
C SER A 734 6.42 -9.48 -10.68
N TRP A 735 6.63 -8.29 -10.16
CA TRP A 735 7.35 -8.06 -8.91
C TRP A 735 6.52 -7.17 -8.01
N ALA A 736 6.27 -7.65 -6.80
CA ALA A 736 5.58 -6.93 -5.74
C ALA A 736 6.52 -6.75 -4.55
N VAL A 737 6.36 -5.62 -3.85
CA VAL A 737 7.11 -5.32 -2.63
C VAL A 737 6.15 -5.10 -1.47
N PHE A 738 6.57 -5.56 -0.31
CA PHE A 738 5.75 -5.60 0.90
C PHE A 738 6.47 -4.89 2.05
N ASP A 739 5.68 -4.29 2.93
CA ASP A 739 6.13 -3.74 4.18
C ASP A 739 6.71 -4.87 5.04
N LYS A 740 8.00 -4.75 5.38
CA LYS A 740 8.75 -5.78 6.11
C LYS A 740 8.24 -6.03 7.52
N GLN A 741 7.57 -5.06 8.13
CA GLN A 741 7.03 -5.18 9.48
C GLN A 741 5.58 -5.66 9.48
N LYS A 742 4.77 -5.17 8.53
CA LYS A 742 3.31 -5.37 8.49
C LYS A 742 2.87 -6.47 7.53
N GLY A 743 3.72 -6.88 6.59
CA GLY A 743 3.40 -7.85 5.54
C GLY A 743 2.41 -7.34 4.49
N ASN A 744 2.10 -6.04 4.47
CA ASN A 744 1.17 -5.44 3.52
C ASN A 744 1.89 -5.18 2.18
N GLN A 745 1.25 -5.51 1.05
CA GLN A 745 1.78 -5.12 -0.26
C GLN A 745 1.78 -3.59 -0.37
N LEU A 746 2.94 -3.00 -0.68
CA LEU A 746 3.11 -1.56 -0.85
C LEU A 746 2.99 -1.15 -2.32
N ALA A 747 3.64 -1.88 -3.22
CA ALA A 747 3.62 -1.61 -4.66
C ALA A 747 3.81 -2.91 -5.46
N SER A 748 3.38 -2.90 -6.72
CA SER A 748 3.69 -3.97 -7.67
C SER A 748 3.84 -3.43 -9.10
N THR A 749 4.62 -4.13 -9.90
CA THR A 749 4.86 -3.82 -11.31
C THR A 749 5.07 -5.10 -12.11
N SER A 750 5.05 -5.01 -13.44
CA SER A 750 5.24 -6.16 -14.33
C SER A 750 6.11 -5.82 -15.54
N SER A 751 6.69 -6.86 -16.12
CA SER A 751 7.51 -6.82 -17.32
C SER A 751 7.34 -8.13 -18.11
N LEU A 752 8.09 -8.24 -19.20
CA LEU A 752 8.08 -9.39 -20.10
C LEU A 752 9.51 -9.90 -20.28
N ILE A 753 9.72 -11.21 -20.14
CA ILE A 753 10.95 -11.87 -20.56
C ILE A 753 10.73 -12.52 -21.92
N GLN A 754 11.43 -12.03 -22.94
CA GLN A 754 11.42 -12.59 -24.28
C GLN A 754 12.52 -13.63 -24.42
N LEU A 755 12.14 -14.92 -24.42
CA LEU A 755 13.06 -16.00 -24.76
C LEU A 755 13.22 -16.07 -26.28
N ALA A 756 14.44 -15.86 -26.76
CA ALA A 756 14.78 -15.94 -28.18
C ALA A 756 15.04 -17.38 -28.63
N SER A 757 14.78 -17.67 -29.91
CA SER A 757 15.17 -18.96 -30.50
C SER A 757 16.68 -19.04 -30.69
N ILE A 758 17.29 -20.15 -30.23
CA ILE A 758 18.71 -20.43 -30.48
C ILE A 758 19.00 -20.62 -31.98
N SER A 759 18.00 -20.98 -32.79
CA SER A 759 18.15 -21.09 -34.25
C SER A 759 17.89 -19.79 -35.01
N ALA A 760 17.48 -18.71 -34.33
CA ALA A 760 17.22 -17.43 -34.99
C ALA A 760 18.47 -16.93 -35.72
N LYS A 761 18.29 -16.42 -36.95
CA LYS A 761 19.37 -15.85 -37.78
C LYS A 761 20.52 -16.84 -38.07
N SER A 762 20.21 -18.13 -38.11
CA SER A 762 21.17 -19.18 -38.47
C SER A 762 21.87 -18.89 -39.80
N GLY A 763 23.21 -18.96 -39.80
CA GLY A 763 24.05 -18.72 -40.96
C GLY A 763 24.27 -17.25 -41.31
N LEU A 764 23.65 -16.31 -40.59
CA LEU A 764 23.86 -14.87 -40.80
C LEU A 764 24.99 -14.34 -39.94
N THR A 765 25.75 -13.39 -40.50
CA THR A 765 26.67 -12.54 -39.73
C THR A 765 26.05 -11.17 -39.56
N VAL A 766 25.66 -10.84 -38.33
CA VAL A 766 25.06 -9.55 -37.98
C VAL A 766 26.16 -8.54 -37.67
N LYS A 767 26.06 -7.34 -38.24
CA LYS A 767 27.00 -6.24 -37.96
C LYS A 767 26.46 -5.38 -36.82
N ALA A 768 27.23 -5.22 -35.75
CA ALA A 768 26.83 -4.46 -34.58
C ALA A 768 27.84 -3.36 -34.24
N LEU A 769 27.35 -2.16 -33.95
CA LEU A 769 28.14 -1.06 -33.40
C LEU A 769 27.72 -0.81 -31.96
N VAL A 770 28.67 -0.72 -31.04
CA VAL A 770 28.40 -0.36 -29.65
C VAL A 770 29.05 0.99 -29.33
N ILE A 771 28.21 1.98 -29.05
CA ILE A 771 28.58 3.35 -28.67
C ILE A 771 28.43 3.47 -27.16
N GLY A 772 29.39 4.10 -26.49
CA GLY A 772 29.22 4.35 -25.06
C GLY A 772 30.37 5.06 -24.39
N ASP A 773 30.37 4.96 -23.07
CA ASP A 773 31.33 5.60 -22.18
C ASP A 773 32.50 4.66 -21.81
N SER A 774 33.05 4.82 -20.60
CA SER A 774 34.11 3.97 -20.05
C SER A 774 33.71 2.50 -19.91
N LEU A 775 32.43 2.17 -19.72
CA LEU A 775 31.96 0.79 -19.65
C LEU A 775 32.15 0.06 -21.00
N VAL A 776 31.84 0.74 -22.11
CA VAL A 776 32.07 0.19 -23.46
C VAL A 776 33.55 0.27 -23.83
N ASN A 777 34.25 1.34 -23.43
CA ASN A 777 35.69 1.50 -23.71
C ASN A 777 36.56 0.40 -23.08
N ALA A 778 36.10 -0.24 -22.00
CA ALA A 778 36.77 -1.39 -21.40
C ALA A 778 36.84 -2.61 -22.36
N GLY A 779 35.97 -2.68 -23.37
CA GLY A 779 35.98 -3.70 -24.42
C GLY A 779 35.45 -5.07 -24.00
N PHE A 780 35.12 -5.30 -22.71
CA PHE A 780 34.61 -6.58 -22.24
C PHE A 780 33.18 -6.88 -22.70
N ILE A 781 32.29 -5.88 -22.72
CA ILE A 781 30.90 -6.04 -23.19
C ILE A 781 30.88 -6.54 -24.64
N THR A 782 31.68 -5.92 -25.50
CA THR A 782 31.78 -6.25 -26.92
C THR A 782 32.55 -7.55 -27.14
N GLN A 783 33.58 -7.84 -26.34
CA GLN A 783 34.26 -9.14 -26.39
C GLN A 783 33.30 -10.29 -26.09
N ARG A 784 32.43 -10.15 -25.08
CA ARG A 784 31.44 -11.16 -24.73
C ARG A 784 30.45 -11.44 -25.87
N LEU A 785 30.10 -10.45 -26.71
CA LEU A 785 29.29 -10.69 -27.91
C LEU A 785 29.99 -11.63 -28.90
N LEU A 786 31.30 -11.45 -29.10
CA LEU A 786 32.10 -12.33 -29.96
C LEU A 786 32.23 -13.73 -29.35
N ASP A 787 32.44 -13.81 -28.03
CA ASP A 787 32.59 -15.07 -27.30
C ASP A 787 31.32 -15.92 -27.36
N ILE A 788 30.13 -15.30 -27.32
CA ILE A 788 28.85 -16.01 -27.53
C ILE A 788 28.70 -16.39 -29.01
N ALA A 789 28.96 -15.45 -29.93
CA ALA A 789 28.79 -15.65 -31.37
C ALA A 789 29.68 -16.77 -31.94
N VAL A 790 30.85 -17.04 -31.35
CA VAL A 790 31.76 -18.08 -31.87
C VAL A 790 31.11 -19.46 -31.87
N ASN A 791 30.26 -19.74 -30.87
CA ASN A 791 29.57 -21.01 -30.71
C ASN A 791 28.10 -20.99 -31.15
N ASP A 792 27.52 -19.81 -31.43
CA ASP A 792 26.14 -19.67 -31.92
C ASP A 792 26.05 -19.79 -33.45
N VAL A 793 24.86 -20.13 -33.96
CA VAL A 793 24.58 -20.20 -35.41
C VAL A 793 24.50 -18.82 -36.08
N MET A 794 24.26 -17.76 -35.30
CA MET A 794 24.37 -16.36 -35.71
C MET A 794 25.78 -15.86 -35.33
N LYS A 795 26.50 -15.31 -36.30
CA LYS A 795 27.81 -14.67 -36.06
C LYS A 795 27.63 -13.16 -35.87
N VAL A 796 28.59 -12.53 -35.20
CA VAL A 796 28.62 -11.08 -34.98
C VAL A 796 29.91 -10.50 -35.54
N SER A 797 29.79 -9.41 -36.29
CA SER A 797 30.90 -8.57 -36.74
C SER A 797 30.76 -7.21 -36.08
N LEU A 798 31.75 -6.81 -35.28
CA LEU A 798 31.72 -5.54 -34.59
C LEU A 798 32.28 -4.42 -35.47
N ILE A 799 31.57 -3.30 -35.50
CA ILE A 799 31.91 -2.11 -36.29
C ILE A 799 32.37 -1.01 -35.33
N GLY A 800 33.40 -0.26 -35.72
CA GLY A 800 33.91 0.88 -34.94
C GLY A 800 35.38 1.18 -35.24
N THR A 801 35.83 2.32 -34.75
CA THR A 801 37.20 2.82 -34.90
C THR A 801 38.07 2.50 -33.68
N ARG A 802 37.48 2.23 -32.51
CA ARG A 802 38.21 1.90 -31.28
C ARG A 802 38.22 0.39 -31.02
N GLY A 803 39.11 -0.03 -30.13
CA GLY A 803 39.32 -1.43 -29.78
C GLY A 803 40.32 -2.17 -30.69
N THR A 804 40.64 -3.41 -30.35
CA THR A 804 41.72 -4.19 -30.97
C THR A 804 41.17 -5.42 -31.72
N GLY A 805 41.78 -5.76 -32.85
CA GLY A 805 41.37 -6.93 -33.62
C GLY A 805 39.90 -6.88 -34.05
N LEU A 806 39.16 -7.97 -33.84
CA LEU A 806 37.72 -8.07 -34.12
C LEU A 806 36.86 -7.33 -33.10
N ASN A 807 37.41 -6.99 -31.93
CA ASN A 807 36.68 -6.34 -30.85
C ASN A 807 36.63 -4.83 -31.05
N LYS A 808 35.78 -4.39 -31.99
CA LYS A 808 35.62 -2.98 -32.36
C LYS A 808 34.42 -2.32 -31.67
N HIS A 809 34.54 -1.04 -31.35
CA HIS A 809 33.48 -0.26 -30.69
C HIS A 809 33.70 1.25 -30.83
N GLU A 810 32.75 2.02 -30.30
CA GLU A 810 32.82 3.48 -30.12
C GLU A 810 32.64 3.87 -28.64
N GLY A 811 33.14 3.06 -27.70
CA GLY A 811 33.27 3.42 -26.29
C GLY A 811 34.40 4.41 -26.01
N ARG A 812 34.15 5.46 -25.20
CA ARG A 812 35.16 6.45 -24.77
C ARG A 812 35.04 6.79 -23.29
N GLY A 813 36.14 6.69 -22.55
CA GLY A 813 36.14 6.94 -21.11
C GLY A 813 35.77 8.37 -20.74
N GLY A 814 34.88 8.52 -19.76
CA GLY A 814 34.44 9.83 -19.24
C GLY A 814 33.43 10.58 -20.12
N TRP A 815 33.03 10.02 -21.26
CA TRP A 815 32.11 10.68 -22.19
C TRP A 815 30.66 10.63 -21.72
N LYS A 816 29.93 11.68 -22.11
CA LYS A 816 28.51 11.93 -21.83
C LYS A 816 27.70 11.92 -23.12
N ILE A 817 26.37 11.96 -23.01
CA ILE A 817 25.47 12.10 -24.17
C ILE A 817 25.79 13.37 -24.96
N ALA A 818 26.02 14.49 -24.27
CA ALA A 818 26.36 15.77 -24.91
C ALA A 818 27.62 15.69 -25.78
N ASP A 819 28.59 14.84 -25.42
CA ASP A 819 29.83 14.67 -26.19
C ASP A 819 29.58 13.96 -27.53
N TYR A 820 28.56 13.11 -27.61
CA TYR A 820 28.14 12.46 -28.85
C TYR A 820 27.09 13.24 -29.63
N ALA A 821 26.44 14.24 -29.01
CA ALA A 821 25.38 15.02 -29.63
C ALA A 821 25.84 16.34 -30.29
N GLY A 822 27.08 16.78 -30.02
CA GLY A 822 27.69 17.97 -30.60
C GLY A 822 29.09 17.71 -31.16
N ALA A 823 29.94 18.73 -31.19
CA ALA A 823 31.33 18.61 -31.65
C ALA A 823 32.22 17.71 -30.76
N GLY A 824 31.73 17.30 -29.57
CA GLY A 824 32.48 16.55 -28.57
C GLY A 824 33.22 17.44 -27.58
N GLN A 825 34.09 16.81 -26.79
CA GLN A 825 34.92 17.52 -25.81
C GLN A 825 35.92 18.44 -26.50
N SER A 826 36.29 19.53 -25.83
CA SER A 826 37.40 20.38 -26.25
C SER A 826 38.73 19.68 -25.96
N ASN A 827 39.08 18.69 -26.79
CA ASN A 827 40.42 18.12 -26.77
C ASN A 827 41.35 18.95 -27.62
N TYR A 828 42.61 18.94 -27.21
CA TYR A 828 43.67 19.67 -27.87
C TYR A 828 44.75 18.71 -28.29
N LYS A 829 45.10 18.76 -29.58
CA LYS A 829 46.27 18.10 -30.12
C LYS A 829 47.46 19.01 -29.92
N PHE A 830 48.49 18.52 -29.26
CA PHE A 830 49.77 19.19 -29.15
C PHE A 830 50.76 18.49 -30.06
N THR A 831 51.35 19.21 -31.00
CA THR A 831 52.48 18.70 -31.78
C THR A 831 53.73 18.83 -30.92
N VAL A 832 54.32 17.71 -30.51
CA VAL A 832 55.38 17.65 -29.49
C VAL A 832 56.69 17.12 -30.06
N SER A 833 57.80 17.53 -29.44
CA SER A 833 59.13 17.03 -29.75
C SER A 833 60.01 16.97 -28.50
N GLY A 834 61.05 16.13 -28.55
CA GLY A 834 62.00 15.96 -27.44
C GLY A 834 61.44 15.18 -26.24
N VAL A 835 60.37 14.40 -26.41
CA VAL A 835 59.79 13.59 -25.34
C VAL A 835 60.66 12.35 -25.09
N THR A 836 61.15 12.18 -23.85
CA THR A 836 61.97 11.04 -23.42
C THR A 836 61.16 9.97 -22.70
N THR A 837 60.15 10.38 -21.93
CA THR A 837 59.22 9.50 -21.21
C THR A 837 57.80 9.82 -21.65
N SER A 838 57.19 8.91 -22.41
CA SER A 838 55.80 9.06 -22.87
C SER A 838 54.87 9.25 -21.67
N PRO A 839 54.00 10.27 -21.69
CA PRO A 839 53.07 10.46 -20.61
C PRO A 839 52.00 9.36 -20.57
N ALA A 840 51.59 8.95 -19.38
CA ALA A 840 50.54 7.95 -19.23
C ALA A 840 49.16 8.58 -19.47
N ILE A 841 48.43 8.01 -20.44
CA ILE A 841 47.04 8.36 -20.75
C ILE A 841 46.15 8.16 -19.52
N ASN A 842 45.09 8.96 -19.40
CA ASN A 842 44.08 8.94 -18.32
C ASN A 842 44.62 9.11 -16.89
N SER A 843 45.91 9.41 -16.73
CA SER A 843 46.52 9.56 -15.40
C SER A 843 47.45 10.75 -15.29
N THR A 844 48.10 11.18 -16.37
CA THR A 844 49.07 12.29 -16.31
C THR A 844 48.43 13.61 -16.70
N THR A 845 48.56 14.63 -15.85
CA THR A 845 48.10 15.99 -16.14
C THR A 845 49.27 16.93 -16.42
N TYR A 846 49.08 17.85 -17.35
CA TYR A 846 50.03 18.92 -17.66
C TYR A 846 49.34 20.28 -17.62
N THR A 847 50.06 21.30 -17.19
CA THR A 847 49.59 22.69 -17.21
C THR A 847 50.29 23.52 -18.27
N TYR A 848 49.53 24.40 -18.91
CA TYR A 848 50.06 25.44 -19.80
C TYR A 848 49.18 26.69 -19.71
N SER A 849 49.80 27.86 -19.47
CA SER A 849 49.11 29.16 -19.43
C SER A 849 47.86 29.17 -18.53
N GLY A 850 47.99 28.68 -17.28
CA GLY A 850 46.91 28.63 -16.29
C GLY A 850 45.82 27.59 -16.54
N ARG A 851 46.00 26.71 -17.54
CA ARG A 851 45.08 25.61 -17.89
C ARG A 851 45.68 24.28 -17.48
N THR A 852 44.84 23.30 -17.18
CA THR A 852 45.25 21.92 -16.90
C THR A 852 44.66 21.00 -17.97
N PHE A 853 45.50 20.12 -18.51
CA PHE A 853 45.20 19.18 -19.57
C PHE A 853 45.48 17.76 -19.07
N LEU A 854 44.51 16.85 -19.19
CA LEU A 854 44.69 15.42 -18.91
C LEU A 854 45.04 14.70 -20.22
N MET A 855 46.10 13.90 -20.20
CA MET A 855 46.55 13.17 -21.39
C MET A 855 45.53 12.10 -21.78
N GLN A 856 45.11 12.12 -23.05
CA GLN A 856 44.08 11.24 -23.62
C GLN A 856 44.67 10.29 -24.67
N GLU A 857 45.65 10.77 -25.44
CA GLU A 857 46.33 9.98 -26.48
C GLU A 857 47.81 10.38 -26.54
N VAL A 858 48.67 9.41 -26.82
CA VAL A 858 50.09 9.64 -27.08
C VAL A 858 50.46 8.89 -28.35
N SER A 859 50.93 9.64 -29.35
CA SER A 859 51.41 9.11 -30.63
C SER A 859 52.78 9.72 -30.91
N ILE A 860 53.80 9.13 -30.30
CA ILE A 860 55.19 9.63 -30.31
C ILE A 860 56.09 8.51 -30.80
N SER A 861 56.94 8.81 -31.78
CA SER A 861 57.97 7.92 -32.31
C SER A 861 59.30 8.68 -32.39
N GLY A 862 60.37 8.08 -31.85
CA GLY A 862 61.69 8.75 -31.81
C GLY A 862 61.70 10.07 -31.03
N GLY A 863 60.80 10.23 -30.04
CA GLY A 863 60.68 11.44 -29.20
C GLY A 863 59.90 12.60 -29.82
N SER A 864 59.34 12.45 -31.02
CA SER A 864 58.51 13.46 -31.69
C SER A 864 57.18 12.86 -32.16
N GLY A 865 56.15 13.70 -32.26
CA GLY A 865 54.82 13.27 -32.69
C GLY A 865 53.75 14.20 -32.17
N TYR A 866 52.67 13.63 -31.67
CA TYR A 866 51.61 14.42 -31.02
C TYR A 866 51.11 13.74 -29.75
N VAL A 867 50.57 14.56 -28.86
CA VAL A 867 49.73 14.11 -27.74
C VAL A 867 48.37 14.79 -27.83
N VAL A 868 47.31 14.08 -27.47
CA VAL A 868 45.97 14.65 -27.35
C VAL A 868 45.62 14.74 -25.88
N ALA A 869 45.05 15.86 -25.47
CA ALA A 869 44.68 16.07 -24.08
C ALA A 869 43.33 16.77 -23.95
N SER A 870 42.55 16.36 -22.95
CA SER A 870 41.31 17.03 -22.59
C SER A 870 41.59 18.18 -21.62
N LEU A 871 40.94 19.33 -21.83
CA LEU A 871 41.01 20.43 -20.88
C LEU A 871 40.23 20.08 -19.61
N THR A 872 40.91 19.93 -18.47
CA THR A 872 40.29 19.59 -17.18
C THR A 872 40.07 20.80 -16.28
N SER A 873 40.79 21.91 -16.49
CA SER A 873 40.52 23.18 -15.82
C SER A 873 41.07 24.36 -16.60
N GLY A 874 40.39 25.51 -16.52
CA GLY A 874 40.78 26.75 -17.21
C GLY A 874 39.90 27.03 -18.44
N SER A 875 40.15 28.16 -19.11
CA SER A 875 39.43 28.55 -20.32
C SER A 875 40.01 27.89 -21.58
N ALA A 876 39.27 27.91 -22.69
CA ALA A 876 39.71 27.38 -23.98
C ALA A 876 41.13 27.87 -24.35
N ALA A 877 41.95 26.98 -24.88
CA ALA A 877 43.32 27.30 -25.28
C ALA A 877 43.36 28.10 -26.59
N THR A 878 44.29 29.03 -26.70
CA THR A 878 44.56 29.76 -27.95
C THR A 878 45.19 28.80 -28.95
N LEU A 879 44.52 28.59 -30.09
CA LEU A 879 44.97 27.68 -31.14
C LEU A 879 46.17 28.25 -31.92
N GLY A 880 47.00 27.39 -32.51
CA GLY A 880 48.16 27.80 -33.31
C GLY A 880 49.36 28.29 -32.50
N ALA A 881 49.34 28.10 -31.17
CA ALA A 881 50.41 28.53 -30.27
C ALA A 881 51.48 27.43 -30.09
N SER A 882 52.71 27.86 -29.78
CA SER A 882 53.78 26.98 -29.26
C SER A 882 54.01 27.24 -27.77
N GLY A 883 54.59 26.28 -27.06
CA GLY A 883 54.83 26.43 -25.62
C GLY A 883 55.41 25.19 -24.94
N ILE A 884 55.32 25.18 -23.62
CA ILE A 884 55.78 24.08 -22.76
C ILE A 884 54.64 23.62 -21.87
N LEU A 885 54.28 22.34 -21.97
CA LEU A 885 53.43 21.63 -21.03
C LEU A 885 54.26 21.28 -19.78
N THR A 886 53.81 21.64 -18.58
CA THR A 886 54.50 21.31 -17.31
C THR A 886 53.69 20.28 -16.52
N LYS A 887 54.29 19.15 -16.13
CA LYS A 887 53.57 18.08 -15.46
C LYS A 887 53.03 18.52 -14.10
N ALA A 888 51.77 18.22 -13.82
CA ALA A 888 51.01 18.76 -12.69
C ALA A 888 50.61 17.72 -11.63
N ASN A 889 50.95 16.44 -11.83
CA ASN A 889 50.72 15.39 -10.85
C ASN A 889 51.82 14.31 -10.85
N SER A 890 51.66 13.29 -10.01
CA SER A 890 52.58 12.15 -9.89
C SER A 890 52.47 11.12 -11.03
N GLY A 891 51.80 11.47 -12.14
CA GLY A 891 51.69 10.60 -13.32
C GLY A 891 53.03 10.33 -14.00
N VAL A 892 53.10 9.21 -14.72
CA VAL A 892 54.27 8.82 -15.53
C VAL A 892 54.39 9.75 -16.73
N GLY A 893 55.58 10.30 -17.00
CA GLY A 893 55.83 11.24 -18.10
C GLY A 893 56.93 12.24 -17.76
N ASP A 894 57.47 12.93 -18.78
CA ASP A 894 58.48 13.97 -18.59
C ASP A 894 58.00 15.11 -17.69
N ALA A 895 58.93 15.79 -17.01
CA ALA A 895 58.58 16.96 -16.19
C ALA A 895 58.01 18.11 -17.03
N THR A 896 58.51 18.24 -18.26
CA THR A 896 58.08 19.25 -19.23
C THR A 896 58.09 18.68 -20.64
N ILE A 897 57.10 19.05 -21.47
CA ILE A 897 57.03 18.68 -22.89
C ILE A 897 56.91 19.95 -23.72
N ALA A 898 57.85 20.16 -24.64
CA ALA A 898 57.74 21.26 -25.61
C ALA A 898 56.75 20.89 -26.72
N PHE A 899 55.90 21.84 -27.10
CA PHE A 899 55.00 21.71 -28.24
C PHE A 899 55.14 22.89 -29.20
N SER A 900 55.08 22.61 -30.49
CA SER A 900 55.19 23.61 -31.56
C SER A 900 53.85 24.11 -32.06
N ASP A 901 52.77 23.37 -31.78
CA ASP A 901 51.42 23.72 -32.19
C ASP A 901 50.38 23.14 -31.23
N ILE A 902 49.24 23.82 -31.13
CA ILE A 902 48.05 23.36 -30.41
C ILE A 902 46.81 23.56 -31.29
N GLU A 903 46.13 22.46 -31.60
CA GLU A 903 44.94 22.42 -32.44
C GLU A 903 43.73 21.97 -31.62
N ALA A 904 42.54 22.53 -31.87
CA ALA A 904 41.30 21.98 -31.34
C ALA A 904 40.92 20.74 -32.16
N LEU A 905 40.66 19.63 -31.48
CA LEU A 905 40.11 18.42 -32.09
C LEU A 905 38.66 18.28 -31.64
N PRO A 906 37.67 18.45 -32.55
CA PRO A 906 36.35 17.90 -32.35
C PRO A 906 36.50 16.39 -32.23
N THR A 907 36.17 15.86 -31.06
CA THR A 907 36.45 14.46 -30.79
C THR A 907 35.32 13.54 -31.22
N ASN A 908 34.12 14.08 -31.39
CA ASN A 908 32.96 13.26 -31.71
C ASN A 908 33.12 12.66 -33.11
N PRO A 909 33.26 11.32 -33.24
CA PRO A 909 33.43 10.67 -34.53
C PRO A 909 32.24 10.88 -35.48
N PHE A 910 31.07 11.23 -34.95
CA PHE A 910 29.84 11.42 -35.71
C PHE A 910 29.61 12.88 -36.13
N TRP A 911 30.50 13.80 -35.75
CA TRP A 911 30.36 15.22 -36.05
C TRP A 911 31.09 15.57 -37.35
N ASN A 912 30.36 16.08 -38.34
CA ASN A 912 30.94 16.60 -39.56
C ASN A 912 31.25 18.09 -39.37
N THR A 913 32.54 18.41 -39.25
CA THR A 913 33.02 19.77 -39.01
C THR A 913 32.69 20.73 -40.14
N SER A 914 32.57 20.23 -41.37
CA SER A 914 32.28 21.06 -42.55
C SER A 914 30.82 21.50 -42.59
N THR A 915 29.90 20.70 -42.06
CA THR A 915 28.46 21.01 -42.01
C THR A 915 28.01 21.48 -40.62
N SER A 916 28.85 21.33 -39.60
CA SER A 916 28.53 21.60 -38.19
C SER A 916 27.27 20.85 -37.74
N GLN A 917 27.16 19.57 -38.11
CA GLN A 917 26.04 18.71 -37.79
C GLN A 917 26.50 17.27 -37.50
N LEU A 918 25.65 16.51 -36.81
CA LEU A 918 25.80 15.06 -36.72
C LEU A 918 25.54 14.43 -38.09
N ASP A 919 26.50 13.67 -38.59
CA ASP A 919 26.47 13.07 -39.92
C ASP A 919 27.05 11.65 -39.85
N PHE A 920 26.17 10.72 -39.53
CA PHE A 920 26.57 9.33 -39.33
C PHE A 920 26.98 8.63 -40.64
N ALA A 921 26.44 9.07 -41.79
CA ALA A 921 26.81 8.55 -43.11
C ALA A 921 28.23 8.98 -43.49
N ASN A 922 28.60 10.23 -43.18
CA ASN A 922 29.98 10.69 -43.33
C ASN A 922 30.93 9.89 -42.45
N TYR A 923 30.59 9.65 -41.18
CA TYR A 923 31.40 8.82 -40.28
C TYR A 923 31.69 7.42 -40.85
N LEU A 924 30.66 6.72 -41.35
CA LEU A 924 30.83 5.38 -41.92
C LEU A 924 31.72 5.40 -43.16
N SER A 925 31.48 6.35 -44.08
CA SER A 925 32.24 6.46 -45.32
C SER A 925 33.70 6.87 -45.08
N TYR A 926 33.94 7.87 -44.22
CA TYR A 926 35.27 8.37 -43.88
C TYR A 926 36.17 7.27 -43.29
N ASN A 927 35.60 6.43 -42.43
CA ASN A 927 36.33 5.34 -41.78
C ASN A 927 36.27 4.01 -42.57
N SER A 928 35.68 4.00 -43.77
CA SER A 928 35.49 2.78 -44.58
C SER A 928 34.80 1.65 -43.82
N LEU A 929 33.82 2.00 -42.99
CA LEU A 929 33.09 1.06 -42.13
C LEU A 929 31.85 0.51 -42.83
N ALA A 930 31.59 -0.77 -42.65
CA ALA A 930 30.35 -1.38 -43.11
C ALA A 930 29.16 -0.84 -42.30
N THR A 931 28.01 -0.70 -42.96
CA THR A 931 26.73 -0.32 -42.34
C THR A 931 26.33 -1.37 -41.28
N PRO A 932 26.21 -0.98 -39.99
CA PRO A 932 25.69 -1.85 -38.95
C PRO A 932 24.20 -2.20 -39.14
N ASP A 933 23.83 -3.41 -38.77
CA ASP A 933 22.44 -3.86 -38.65
C ASP A 933 21.85 -3.47 -37.27
N TYR A 934 22.72 -3.43 -36.25
CA TYR A 934 22.40 -3.07 -34.87
C TYR A 934 23.32 -1.95 -34.36
N VAL A 935 22.75 -1.01 -33.62
CA VAL A 935 23.49 -0.01 -32.86
C VAL A 935 23.05 -0.04 -31.41
N PHE A 936 24.00 -0.24 -30.51
CA PHE A 936 23.80 -0.15 -29.06
C PHE A 936 24.35 1.17 -28.56
N ILE A 937 23.61 1.88 -27.72
CA ILE A 937 24.07 3.11 -27.08
C ILE A 937 23.97 2.94 -25.57
N GLN A 938 25.10 2.84 -24.88
CA GLN A 938 25.18 2.72 -23.43
C GLN A 938 25.88 3.95 -22.85
N LEU A 939 25.07 4.90 -22.39
CA LEU A 939 25.48 6.18 -21.81
C LEU A 939 24.59 6.51 -20.61
N GLY A 940 25.04 7.43 -19.76
CA GLY A 940 24.31 7.86 -18.56
C GLY A 940 25.16 7.92 -17.31
N VAL A 941 26.20 7.08 -17.20
CA VAL A 941 27.04 7.01 -15.99
C VAL A 941 27.71 8.35 -15.68
N ASN A 942 28.43 8.91 -16.65
CA ASN A 942 29.14 10.19 -16.47
C ASN A 942 28.20 11.39 -16.48
N ASP A 943 27.04 11.24 -17.12
CA ASP A 943 26.01 12.26 -17.23
C ASP A 943 25.44 12.61 -15.85
N VAL A 944 25.06 11.59 -15.08
CA VAL A 944 24.39 11.77 -13.78
C VAL A 944 25.31 11.61 -12.58
N PHE A 945 26.60 11.27 -12.77
CA PHE A 945 27.55 11.02 -11.68
C PHE A 945 27.52 12.14 -10.63
N GLY A 946 27.68 13.40 -11.04
CA GLY A 946 27.79 14.55 -10.13
C GLY A 946 26.47 15.19 -9.68
N LEU A 947 25.31 14.64 -10.06
CA LEU A 947 24.01 15.23 -9.72
C LEU A 947 23.62 14.94 -8.27
N THR A 948 23.02 15.92 -7.60
CA THR A 948 22.85 15.90 -6.14
C THR A 948 21.43 15.57 -5.66
N SER A 949 20.46 15.45 -6.57
CA SER A 949 19.07 15.11 -6.24
C SER A 949 18.38 14.37 -7.39
N ASP A 950 17.33 13.61 -7.08
CA ASP A 950 16.52 12.90 -8.08
C ASP A 950 15.92 13.90 -9.09
N LYS A 951 15.42 15.04 -8.60
CA LYS A 951 14.88 16.12 -9.45
C LYS A 951 15.92 16.69 -10.42
N ALA A 952 17.18 16.81 -10.00
CA ALA A 952 18.25 17.27 -10.89
C ALA A 952 18.51 16.26 -12.02
N VAL A 953 18.38 14.95 -11.75
CA VAL A 953 18.47 13.91 -12.77
C VAL A 953 17.28 14.01 -13.73
N GLU A 954 16.06 14.14 -13.21
CA GLU A 954 14.85 14.30 -14.04
C GLU A 954 14.96 15.52 -14.97
N ASP A 955 15.34 16.68 -14.44
CA ASP A 955 15.53 17.91 -15.23
C ASP A 955 16.63 17.76 -16.29
N PHE A 956 17.73 17.11 -15.91
CA PHE A 956 18.80 16.81 -16.85
C PHE A 956 18.33 15.90 -18.00
N THR A 957 17.55 14.86 -17.69
CA THR A 957 17.10 13.87 -18.71
C THR A 957 16.22 14.49 -19.79
N VAL A 958 15.47 15.55 -19.49
CA VAL A 958 14.69 16.29 -20.52
C VAL A 958 15.59 16.80 -21.65
N THR A 959 16.74 17.39 -21.29
CA THR A 959 17.70 17.91 -22.27
C THR A 959 18.53 16.77 -22.87
N ALA A 960 19.02 15.86 -22.02
CA ALA A 960 19.91 14.79 -22.44
C ALA A 960 19.24 13.81 -23.42
N PHE A 961 17.96 13.49 -23.23
CA PHE A 961 17.26 12.60 -24.16
C PHE A 961 16.88 13.27 -25.48
N THR A 962 16.72 14.59 -25.50
CA THR A 962 16.62 15.33 -26.77
C THR A 962 17.93 15.23 -27.57
N GLN A 963 19.07 15.33 -26.88
CA GLN A 963 20.39 15.12 -27.48
C GLN A 963 20.58 13.68 -27.96
N LEU A 964 20.15 12.71 -27.15
CA LEU A 964 20.19 11.29 -27.52
C LEU A 964 19.30 10.99 -28.73
N ASP A 965 18.10 11.56 -28.78
CA ASP A 965 17.20 11.47 -29.94
C ASP A 965 17.83 12.10 -31.20
N SER A 966 18.66 13.14 -31.05
CA SER A 966 19.42 13.72 -32.18
C SER A 966 20.48 12.75 -32.72
N ILE A 967 21.18 12.04 -31.83
CA ILE A 967 22.14 10.98 -32.21
C ILE A 967 21.39 9.85 -32.94
N ILE A 968 20.28 9.37 -32.38
CA ILE A 968 19.43 8.33 -32.96
C ILE A 968 18.90 8.77 -34.34
N THR A 969 18.47 10.02 -34.48
CA THR A 969 17.99 10.58 -35.75
C THR A 969 19.09 10.61 -36.81
N ALA A 970 20.32 11.00 -36.45
CA ALA A 970 21.47 10.96 -37.37
C ALA A 970 21.77 9.53 -37.83
N ILE A 971 21.73 8.56 -36.92
CA ILE A 971 21.89 7.12 -37.22
C ILE A 971 20.77 6.63 -38.15
N LYS A 972 19.51 6.94 -37.84
CA LYS A 972 18.35 6.53 -38.65
C LYS A 972 18.34 7.17 -40.04
N THR A 973 18.83 8.40 -40.16
CA THR A 973 18.99 9.07 -41.45
C THR A 973 19.98 8.32 -42.34
N ALA A 974 21.11 7.88 -41.77
CA ALA A 974 22.09 7.09 -42.50
C ALA A 974 21.61 5.64 -42.75
N MET A 975 20.81 5.09 -41.83
CA MET A 975 20.45 3.67 -41.78
C MET A 975 19.02 3.45 -41.27
N PRO A 976 17.99 3.65 -42.12
CA PRO A 976 16.60 3.64 -41.67
C PRO A 976 16.15 2.30 -41.04
N LEU A 977 16.70 1.19 -41.53
CA LEU A 977 16.37 -0.17 -41.11
C LEU A 977 17.17 -0.67 -39.90
N ALA A 978 18.22 0.04 -39.48
CA ALA A 978 19.05 -0.38 -38.36
C ALA A 978 18.23 -0.43 -37.07
N LYS A 979 18.45 -1.45 -36.24
CA LYS A 979 17.82 -1.55 -34.92
C LYS A 979 18.71 -0.87 -33.89
N ILE A 980 18.14 0.09 -33.17
CA ILE A 980 18.88 0.88 -32.20
C ILE A 980 18.38 0.50 -30.81
N ALA A 981 19.29 0.06 -29.95
CA ALA A 981 18.98 -0.24 -28.56
C ALA A 981 19.71 0.75 -27.64
N VAL A 982 18.94 1.49 -26.85
CA VAL A 982 19.51 2.30 -25.77
C VAL A 982 19.58 1.45 -24.52
N VAL A 983 20.78 1.25 -23.99
CA VAL A 983 21.07 0.29 -22.93
C VAL A 983 21.20 1.03 -21.61
N ALA A 984 20.38 0.65 -20.64
CA ALA A 984 20.44 1.17 -19.29
C ALA A 984 21.73 0.69 -18.58
N PRO A 985 22.57 1.60 -18.05
CA PRO A 985 23.75 1.24 -17.27
C PRO A 985 23.39 0.58 -15.93
N PRO A 986 24.29 -0.26 -15.36
CA PRO A 986 24.11 -0.86 -14.04
C PRO A 986 24.39 0.18 -12.94
N VAL A 987 23.81 -0.01 -11.75
CA VAL A 987 24.21 0.77 -10.57
C VAL A 987 25.61 0.38 -10.09
N GLY A 988 26.20 1.21 -9.23
CA GLY A 988 27.56 1.02 -8.72
C GLY A 988 27.68 0.08 -7.52
N ALA A 989 28.93 -0.19 -7.14
CA ALA A 989 29.34 -1.00 -5.99
C ALA A 989 29.02 -0.33 -4.62
N ASN A 990 29.47 -0.97 -3.54
CA ASN A 990 29.24 -0.52 -2.18
C ASN A 990 30.04 0.75 -1.78
N GLN A 991 29.81 1.25 -0.56
CA GLN A 991 30.44 2.47 -0.08
C GLN A 991 31.97 2.36 0.13
N ASP A 992 32.51 1.17 0.36
CA ASP A 992 33.98 0.97 0.44
C ASP A 992 34.64 1.22 -0.92
N ALA A 993 33.99 0.76 -1.99
CA ALA A 993 34.44 0.95 -3.36
C ALA A 993 34.46 2.42 -3.76
N PHE A 994 33.38 3.15 -3.41
CA PHE A 994 33.28 4.60 -3.63
C PHE A 994 34.28 5.37 -2.76
N GLY A 995 34.47 4.98 -1.50
CA GLY A 995 35.47 5.58 -0.61
C GLY A 995 36.89 5.39 -1.14
N THR A 996 37.20 4.22 -1.70
CA THR A 996 38.50 3.92 -2.32
C THR A 996 38.72 4.74 -3.59
N SER A 997 37.69 4.85 -4.45
CA SER A 997 37.80 5.52 -5.75
C SER A 997 37.75 7.04 -5.65
N TYR A 998 36.98 7.58 -4.72
CA TYR A 998 36.58 9.00 -4.70
C TYR A 998 36.66 9.66 -3.32
N GLY A 999 37.12 8.95 -2.28
CA GLY A 999 37.09 9.44 -0.91
C GLY A 999 35.67 9.82 -0.48
N CYS A 1000 35.53 10.97 0.19
CA CYS A 1000 34.22 11.55 0.54
C CYS A 1000 33.59 12.39 -0.58
N GLY A 1001 34.20 12.44 -1.78
CA GLY A 1001 33.72 13.25 -2.90
C GLY A 1001 32.49 12.69 -3.61
N GLN A 1002 32.15 11.42 -3.36
CA GLN A 1002 30.96 10.77 -3.92
C GLN A 1002 30.45 9.67 -2.97
N THR A 1003 29.13 9.51 -2.88
CA THR A 1003 28.49 8.47 -2.06
C THR A 1003 27.80 7.41 -2.92
N ALA A 1004 27.88 6.15 -2.49
CA ALA A 1004 27.29 5.03 -3.22
C ALA A 1004 25.76 5.16 -3.30
N TRP A 1005 25.10 5.61 -2.23
CA TRP A 1005 23.64 5.76 -2.20
C TRP A 1005 23.14 6.83 -3.18
N ARG A 1006 23.83 7.98 -3.29
CA ARG A 1006 23.44 9.07 -4.20
C ARG A 1006 23.66 8.67 -5.65
N TYR A 1007 24.79 8.01 -5.94
CA TYR A 1007 25.09 7.48 -7.26
C TYR A 1007 24.06 6.42 -7.70
N ARG A 1008 23.72 5.46 -6.80
CA ARG A 1008 22.67 4.47 -7.06
C ARG A 1008 21.35 5.14 -7.41
N ARG A 1009 20.87 6.06 -6.57
CA ARG A 1009 19.63 6.80 -6.84
C ARG A 1009 19.69 7.53 -8.18
N ASN A 1010 20.82 8.17 -8.51
CA ASN A 1010 20.96 8.86 -9.80
C ASN A 1010 20.75 7.92 -10.99
N LEU A 1011 21.34 6.73 -10.95
CA LEU A 1011 21.20 5.75 -12.03
C LEU A 1011 19.82 5.09 -12.07
N VAL A 1012 19.20 4.81 -10.92
CA VAL A 1012 17.82 4.30 -10.88
C VAL A 1012 16.85 5.35 -11.45
N THR A 1013 17.00 6.63 -11.08
CA THR A 1013 16.21 7.73 -11.67
C THR A 1013 16.46 7.85 -13.17
N TYR A 1014 17.72 7.82 -13.61
CA TYR A 1014 18.06 7.91 -15.03
C TYR A 1014 17.46 6.74 -15.83
N ASN A 1015 17.59 5.51 -15.33
CA ASN A 1015 17.07 4.31 -15.97
C ASN A 1015 15.54 4.32 -16.05
N LYS A 1016 14.85 4.78 -14.99
CA LYS A 1016 13.40 5.01 -15.00
C LYS A 1016 12.98 5.94 -16.14
N GLN A 1017 13.63 7.10 -16.25
CA GLN A 1017 13.32 8.08 -17.30
C GLN A 1017 13.64 7.50 -18.69
N LEU A 1018 14.75 6.76 -18.81
CA LEU A 1018 15.15 6.12 -20.07
C LEU A 1018 14.14 5.07 -20.54
N TYR A 1019 13.68 4.21 -19.63
CA TYR A 1019 12.63 3.23 -19.92
C TYR A 1019 11.35 3.90 -20.39
N ALA A 1020 10.89 4.94 -19.68
CA ALA A 1020 9.68 5.67 -20.03
C ALA A 1020 9.79 6.36 -21.41
N HIS A 1021 10.94 6.97 -21.72
CA HIS A 1021 11.13 7.72 -22.98
C HIS A 1021 11.14 6.84 -24.23
N TYR A 1022 11.57 5.59 -24.12
CA TYR A 1022 11.78 4.68 -25.26
C TYR A 1022 10.84 3.47 -25.31
N ALA A 1023 10.06 3.18 -24.27
CA ALA A 1023 9.20 1.99 -24.19
C ALA A 1023 8.23 1.82 -25.39
N SER A 1024 7.73 2.92 -25.96
CA SER A 1024 6.75 2.91 -27.06
C SER A 1024 7.38 3.03 -28.46
N LYS A 1025 8.71 3.04 -28.57
CA LYS A 1025 9.40 3.31 -29.85
C LYS A 1025 9.81 2.06 -30.64
N GLU A 1026 9.46 0.85 -30.18
CA GLU A 1026 9.87 -0.40 -30.85
C GLU A 1026 9.43 -0.48 -32.32
N ALA A 1027 8.26 0.07 -32.67
CA ALA A 1027 7.77 0.13 -34.05
C ALA A 1027 8.66 0.96 -34.99
N GLN A 1028 9.50 1.82 -34.43
CA GLN A 1028 10.50 2.63 -35.15
C GLN A 1028 11.86 1.92 -35.21
N ASN A 1029 11.93 0.65 -34.81
CA ASN A 1029 13.17 -0.10 -34.59
C ASN A 1029 14.10 0.60 -33.58
N ILE A 1030 13.52 1.22 -32.54
CA ILE A 1030 14.23 1.84 -31.42
C ILE A 1030 13.74 1.14 -30.13
N TYR A 1031 14.68 0.61 -29.37
CA TYR A 1031 14.42 -0.25 -28.21
C TYR A 1031 15.12 0.31 -26.98
N VAL A 1032 14.61 -0.02 -25.81
CA VAL A 1032 15.29 0.21 -24.54
C VAL A 1032 15.58 -1.12 -23.86
N LEU A 1033 16.83 -1.31 -23.46
CA LEU A 1033 17.31 -2.55 -22.85
C LEU A 1033 17.71 -2.33 -21.41
N GLY A 1034 17.11 -3.10 -20.51
CA GLY A 1034 17.46 -3.10 -19.09
C GLY A 1034 18.68 -3.93 -18.73
N SER A 1035 19.65 -4.13 -19.63
CA SER A 1035 20.76 -5.07 -19.37
C SER A 1035 21.56 -4.76 -18.11
N GLY A 1036 21.60 -3.50 -17.67
CA GLY A 1036 22.20 -3.10 -16.39
C GLY A 1036 21.65 -3.84 -15.17
N VAL A 1037 20.36 -4.24 -15.18
CA VAL A 1037 19.73 -4.93 -14.04
C VAL A 1037 20.27 -6.33 -13.81
N GLY A 1038 20.98 -6.90 -14.79
CA GLY A 1038 21.58 -8.23 -14.71
C GLY A 1038 22.95 -8.26 -14.02
N VAL A 1039 23.52 -7.10 -13.66
CA VAL A 1039 24.87 -7.02 -13.08
C VAL A 1039 24.84 -7.24 -11.57
N ASP A 1040 25.64 -8.16 -11.07
CA ASP A 1040 25.79 -8.40 -9.64
C ASP A 1040 26.73 -7.35 -9.01
N THR A 1041 26.16 -6.42 -8.23
CA THR A 1041 26.94 -5.34 -7.61
C THR A 1041 27.74 -5.75 -6.39
N GLU A 1042 27.46 -6.91 -5.79
CA GLU A 1042 28.14 -7.40 -4.59
C GLU A 1042 29.32 -8.32 -4.96
N ASN A 1043 29.15 -9.19 -5.98
CA ASN A 1043 30.15 -10.23 -6.30
C ASN A 1043 30.96 -9.98 -7.57
N ASN A 1044 30.50 -9.13 -8.49
CA ASN A 1044 31.14 -8.94 -9.79
C ASN A 1044 31.77 -7.55 -9.97
N PHE A 1045 32.12 -6.90 -8.86
CA PHE A 1045 32.95 -5.69 -8.83
C PHE A 1045 34.32 -5.98 -8.23
N PRO A 1046 35.37 -5.24 -8.64
CA PRO A 1046 36.74 -5.47 -8.17
C PRO A 1046 36.87 -5.39 -6.66
N THR A 1047 37.67 -6.30 -6.09
CA THR A 1047 38.03 -6.31 -4.67
C THR A 1047 39.54 -6.17 -4.49
N ALA A 1048 39.95 -5.61 -3.36
CA ALA A 1048 41.34 -5.52 -2.94
C ALA A 1048 41.49 -5.93 -1.47
N VAL A 1049 42.54 -6.69 -1.18
CA VAL A 1049 42.93 -7.05 0.18
C VAL A 1049 43.45 -5.81 0.90
N LYS A 1050 42.85 -5.45 2.04
CA LYS A 1050 43.33 -4.35 2.91
C LYS A 1050 43.43 -4.80 4.36
N THR A 1051 44.31 -4.19 5.14
CA THR A 1051 44.34 -4.39 6.61
C THR A 1051 43.13 -3.70 7.24
N ILE A 1052 42.51 -4.33 8.25
CA ILE A 1052 41.28 -3.80 8.90
C ILE A 1052 41.50 -2.37 9.43
N ASN A 1053 42.62 -2.12 10.09
CA ASN A 1053 43.09 -0.77 10.46
C ASN A 1053 44.58 -0.82 10.84
N SER A 1054 45.19 0.34 11.10
CA SER A 1054 46.61 0.49 11.45
C SER A 1054 47.05 -0.27 12.72
N HIS A 1055 46.12 -0.73 13.55
CA HIS A 1055 46.39 -1.46 14.79
C HIS A 1055 46.01 -2.94 14.72
N ASN A 1056 45.49 -3.40 13.58
CA ASN A 1056 45.06 -4.78 13.37
C ASN A 1056 45.66 -5.34 12.08
N SER A 1057 46.59 -6.29 12.24
CA SER A 1057 47.29 -6.93 11.11
C SER A 1057 46.42 -7.92 10.32
N LYS A 1058 45.18 -8.18 10.75
CA LYS A 1058 44.22 -8.98 9.96
C LYS A 1058 43.79 -8.20 8.72
N THR A 1059 43.51 -8.94 7.65
CA THR A 1059 43.06 -8.40 6.37
C THR A 1059 41.60 -8.72 6.10
N GLU A 1060 40.97 -7.89 5.28
CA GLU A 1060 39.64 -8.09 4.71
C GLU A 1060 39.67 -7.79 3.20
N ASP A 1061 38.80 -8.47 2.45
CA ASP A 1061 38.55 -8.15 1.05
C ASP A 1061 37.49 -7.07 0.98
N ALA A 1062 37.84 -5.91 0.44
CA ALA A 1062 36.91 -4.80 0.24
C ALA A 1062 36.80 -4.46 -1.24
N GLN A 1063 35.59 -4.13 -1.69
CA GLN A 1063 35.40 -3.64 -3.06
C GLN A 1063 36.22 -2.36 -3.27
N SER A 1064 36.87 -2.24 -4.43
CA SER A 1064 37.89 -1.22 -4.69
C SER A 1064 37.55 -0.26 -5.83
N ASN A 1065 36.50 -0.52 -6.61
CA ASN A 1065 36.03 0.35 -7.70
C ASN A 1065 34.52 0.60 -7.63
N GLY A 1066 34.11 1.85 -7.47
CA GLY A 1066 32.69 2.22 -7.31
C GLY A 1066 31.84 2.10 -8.57
N VAL A 1067 32.44 2.26 -9.75
CA VAL A 1067 31.71 2.44 -11.03
C VAL A 1067 31.94 1.30 -12.00
N HIS A 1068 33.15 0.75 -12.05
CA HIS A 1068 33.52 -0.27 -13.03
C HIS A 1068 33.43 -1.67 -12.45
N PRO A 1069 32.58 -2.57 -13.02
CA PRO A 1069 32.57 -3.97 -12.64
C PRO A 1069 33.86 -4.68 -13.09
N ASP A 1070 34.07 -5.89 -12.59
CA ASP A 1070 35.05 -6.82 -13.14
C ASP A 1070 34.53 -7.51 -14.41
N LYS A 1071 35.38 -8.28 -15.10
CA LYS A 1071 34.99 -8.99 -16.34
C LYS A 1071 33.66 -9.74 -16.22
N PRO A 1072 33.35 -10.53 -15.17
CA PRO A 1072 32.07 -11.22 -15.07
C PRO A 1072 30.86 -10.27 -15.05
N GLY A 1073 30.97 -9.09 -14.42
CA GLY A 1073 29.91 -8.09 -14.41
C GLY A 1073 29.74 -7.41 -15.77
N TYR A 1074 30.84 -7.21 -16.52
CA TYR A 1074 30.75 -6.78 -17.91
C TYR A 1074 30.13 -7.84 -18.83
N ASP A 1075 30.43 -9.12 -18.59
CA ASP A 1075 29.83 -10.22 -19.34
C ASP A 1075 28.30 -10.25 -19.11
N GLN A 1076 27.84 -10.03 -17.88
CA GLN A 1076 26.41 -9.92 -17.53
C GLN A 1076 25.67 -8.79 -18.26
N LEU A 1077 26.32 -7.66 -18.53
CA LEU A 1077 25.73 -6.60 -19.38
C LEU A 1077 25.46 -7.11 -20.79
N SER A 1078 26.42 -7.84 -21.36
CA SER A 1078 26.35 -8.35 -22.73
C SER A 1078 25.37 -9.53 -22.88
N ASP A 1079 25.14 -10.28 -21.80
CA ASP A 1079 24.19 -11.38 -21.74
C ASP A 1079 22.73 -10.93 -21.98
N GLY A 1080 22.42 -9.62 -21.89
CA GLY A 1080 21.15 -9.05 -22.37
C GLY A 1080 21.16 -8.55 -23.83
N LEU A 1081 22.32 -8.21 -24.38
CA LEU A 1081 22.47 -7.67 -25.75
C LEU A 1081 22.38 -8.76 -26.82
N PHE A 1082 23.05 -9.90 -26.60
CA PHE A 1082 23.05 -10.99 -27.58
C PHE A 1082 21.65 -11.61 -27.77
N PRO A 1083 20.89 -11.93 -26.71
CA PRO A 1083 19.51 -12.41 -26.84
C PRO A 1083 18.57 -11.39 -27.51
N PHE A 1084 18.79 -10.10 -27.28
CA PHE A 1084 18.06 -9.04 -27.99
C PHE A 1084 18.28 -9.13 -29.51
N MET A 1085 19.53 -9.23 -29.98
CA MET A 1085 19.81 -9.42 -31.41
C MET A 1085 19.17 -10.68 -31.97
N LYS A 1086 19.01 -11.74 -31.18
CA LYS A 1086 18.32 -12.97 -31.62
C LYS A 1086 16.80 -12.76 -31.71
N ALA A 1087 16.21 -12.10 -30.72
CA ALA A 1087 14.77 -11.95 -30.56
C ALA A 1087 14.13 -10.97 -31.54
N THR A 1088 14.82 -9.88 -31.88
CA THR A 1088 14.30 -8.88 -32.82
C THR A 1088 14.75 -9.21 -34.22
#